data_AF-A0A428PH48-F1
#
_entry.id   AF-A0A428PH48-F1
#
_cell.length_a   1.000
_cell.length_b   1.000
_cell.length_c   1.000
_cell.angle_alpha   90.00
_cell.angle_beta   90.00
_cell.angle_gamma   90.00
#
_symmetry.space_group_name_H-M   'P 1'
#
loop_
_entity.id
_entity.type
_entity.pdbx_description
1 polymer ?
#
loop_
_entity_poly.entity_id
_entity_poly.type
_entity_poly.pdbx_seq_one_letter_code
_entity_poly.pdbx_strand_id
1 'polypeptide(L)'
;MFKNKLRPPPTHDTDPSTDEEDHVPFISEQDDPLIPSSSDVRRTFRDGKATWDSLFEQARSMPRGLWPTGMLDPYIALMDVPRLPEHLPTDRVLYGRPLWSLSPELASPRGMEQEDDGPMLRYGRRLAFFLQAEDPIRSCISQEAASYSMGLDSTTTDSLAVLTMCWSYILSVRILEMQGREVCYSSHHLSPQQHETPMIDLDGASPALVRWLCAILSPEFGWGAKDEGKLPMFATFLNQDSQIVIGGPSISPTEVHSAPSSPEAMELLIELCHLFRLGTDPSETSEWEAISPCRASFLAALVMPFYTFMDRQPQLPTPRLTKSQPGLFEDTHEEEIRQYYDDIRYFMALGSHPPSVGSVLWSIFWQPDIDCNLVGPWLSSILEVLGPAIRQKHVEVILQMFVARRPRVAIWWMAVFLLGDLTILDCIQRYTQKVEEKGGAGSMAAPDPIISAWTGAKQSFLDDERDATYGEQSDLVSRADLLRCRFDLKLQDYDSVLLSWRPFGYIQKDQIELELWPLLETRYVREYHSFVWYPDRTSPATTPELGLRHDTGRDVKDVPDNLDRSSTGIVSKGGYQPSLSIRPSRISTRRMLNFLVEDTAGTRDWTNAVLPVDQDQLRWLFHWEYPDPVQDSSSSDGSEGKGSDRSASWWFVRDWMNGEFKG
;
A
#
# COMPACT_ATOMS: atom_id res chain seq x y z
N MET A 1 -28.14 -17.20 -8.09
CA MET A 1 -29.39 -17.76 -7.52
C MET A 1 -29.07 -18.36 -6.16
N PHE A 2 -29.08 -17.55 -5.08
CA PHE A 2 -29.01 -18.06 -3.71
C PHE A 2 -30.03 -17.29 -2.87
N LYS A 3 -30.93 -18.04 -2.22
CA LYS A 3 -32.03 -17.53 -1.41
C LYS A 3 -31.54 -17.26 0.02
N ASN A 4 -31.90 -16.10 0.54
CA ASN A 4 -31.81 -15.71 1.94
C ASN A 4 -32.42 -16.77 2.87
N LYS A 5 -31.66 -17.20 3.89
CA LYS A 5 -32.21 -17.76 5.13
C LYS A 5 -31.61 -17.01 6.31
N LEU A 6 -32.48 -16.52 7.19
CA LEU A 6 -32.14 -15.82 8.43
C LEU A 6 -31.28 -16.69 9.35
N ARG A 7 -30.22 -16.10 9.92
CA ARG A 7 -29.51 -16.65 11.09
C ARG A 7 -30.27 -16.35 12.40
N PRO A 8 -30.31 -17.28 13.37
CA PRO A 8 -30.79 -17.01 14.73
C PRO A 8 -29.73 -16.22 15.55
N PRO A 9 -30.12 -15.59 16.68
CA PRO A 9 -29.24 -14.70 17.43
C PRO A 9 -28.12 -15.46 18.16
N PRO A 10 -26.98 -14.81 18.46
CA PRO A 10 -25.84 -15.47 19.09
C PRO A 10 -26.10 -15.71 20.58
N THR A 11 -25.93 -16.95 21.01
CA THR A 11 -25.78 -17.32 22.42
C THR A 11 -24.33 -17.09 22.84
N HIS A 12 -24.14 -16.32 23.90
CA HIS A 12 -22.88 -16.16 24.62
C HIS A 12 -22.42 -17.50 25.19
N ASP A 13 -21.33 -18.04 24.67
CA ASP A 13 -20.44 -18.95 25.40
C ASP A 13 -19.01 -18.47 25.20
N THR A 14 -18.45 -17.91 26.27
CA THR A 14 -17.03 -17.55 26.42
C THR A 14 -16.21 -18.81 26.63
N ASP A 15 -15.38 -19.16 25.67
CA ASP A 15 -14.32 -20.17 25.83
C ASP A 15 -12.97 -19.45 26.05
N PRO A 16 -12.29 -19.63 27.18
CA PRO A 16 -11.02 -18.97 27.47
C PRO A 16 -9.85 -19.95 27.27
N SER A 17 -9.22 -20.02 26.08
CA SER A 17 -7.99 -20.81 25.94
C SER A 17 -7.07 -20.47 24.74
N THR A 18 -6.90 -19.20 24.34
CA THR A 18 -5.96 -18.83 23.24
C THR A 18 -4.80 -17.92 23.66
N ASP A 19 -4.69 -17.52 24.92
CA ASP A 19 -3.71 -16.53 25.36
C ASP A 19 -2.40 -17.12 25.94
N GLU A 20 -2.26 -18.45 26.06
CA GLU A 20 -1.07 -19.06 26.69
C GLU A 20 0.16 -19.19 25.77
N GLU A 21 0.04 -18.99 24.46
CA GLU A 21 1.13 -19.28 23.50
C GLU A 21 2.08 -18.08 23.21
N ASP A 22 1.73 -16.85 23.60
CA ASP A 22 2.56 -15.65 23.43
C ASP A 22 3.61 -15.45 24.55
N HIS A 23 3.74 -16.41 25.47
CA HIS A 23 4.55 -16.28 26.70
C HIS A 23 5.92 -16.97 26.68
N VAL A 24 6.41 -17.45 25.53
CA VAL A 24 7.78 -17.96 25.44
C VAL A 24 8.75 -16.79 25.69
N PRO A 25 9.68 -16.87 26.67
CA PRO A 25 10.68 -15.83 26.84
C PRO A 25 11.56 -15.73 25.60
N PHE A 26 11.94 -14.51 25.20
CA PHE A 26 12.94 -14.26 24.13
C PHE A 26 14.31 -14.93 24.41
N ILE A 27 14.46 -15.51 25.61
CA ILE A 27 15.71 -15.97 26.20
C ILE A 27 15.42 -17.29 26.93
N SER A 28 15.64 -18.41 26.25
CA SER A 28 16.24 -19.61 26.87
C SER A 28 16.35 -20.76 25.86
N GLU A 29 17.40 -20.78 25.04
CA GLU A 29 18.17 -21.99 24.71
C GLU A 29 19.60 -21.51 24.41
N GLN A 30 20.59 -21.99 25.18
CA GLN A 30 21.95 -21.42 25.20
C GLN A 30 22.78 -21.68 23.94
N ASP A 31 22.23 -22.38 22.93
CA ASP A 31 22.99 -22.95 21.81
C ASP A 31 22.41 -22.64 20.41
N ASP A 32 21.31 -21.88 20.28
CA ASP A 32 20.73 -21.54 18.96
C ASP A 32 21.28 -20.19 18.45
N PRO A 33 22.08 -20.17 17.37
CA PRO A 33 22.70 -18.95 16.83
C PRO A 33 21.71 -17.98 16.14
N LEU A 34 20.45 -18.37 15.94
CA LEU A 34 19.43 -17.51 15.35
C LEU A 34 18.78 -16.59 16.38
N ILE A 35 18.88 -16.95 17.67
CA ILE A 35 18.32 -16.17 18.78
C ILE A 35 19.23 -14.96 19.04
N PRO A 36 18.70 -13.72 18.97
CA PRO A 36 19.48 -12.53 19.27
C PRO A 36 19.88 -12.47 20.75
N SER A 37 20.99 -11.80 21.05
CA SER A 37 21.40 -11.62 22.45
C SER A 37 20.38 -10.79 23.23
N SER A 38 20.21 -11.07 24.53
CA SER A 38 19.35 -10.26 25.41
C SER A 38 19.76 -8.79 25.48
N SER A 39 21.02 -8.48 25.14
CA SER A 39 21.50 -7.11 25.07
C SER A 39 21.00 -6.40 23.81
N ASP A 40 20.98 -7.08 22.67
CA ASP A 40 20.49 -6.54 21.40
C ASP A 40 18.97 -6.39 21.41
N VAL A 41 18.24 -7.38 21.94
CA VAL A 41 16.79 -7.29 22.15
C VAL A 41 16.41 -6.04 22.95
N ARG A 42 17.08 -5.81 24.09
CA ARG A 42 16.81 -4.63 24.94
C ARG A 42 17.24 -3.32 24.30
N ARG A 43 18.35 -3.32 23.54
CA ARG A 43 18.82 -2.14 22.81
C ARG A 43 17.82 -1.77 21.72
N THR A 44 17.43 -2.72 20.86
CA THR A 44 16.49 -2.51 19.76
C THR A 44 15.13 -1.99 20.26
N PHE A 45 14.57 -2.60 21.31
CA PHE A 45 13.31 -2.11 21.89
C PHE A 45 13.44 -0.67 22.40
N ARG A 46 14.53 -0.34 23.10
CA ARG A 46 14.74 0.99 23.68
C ARG A 46 14.94 2.05 22.60
N ASP A 47 15.81 1.78 21.62
CA ASP A 47 16.08 2.72 20.53
C ASP A 47 14.83 2.92 19.67
N GLY A 48 14.07 1.85 19.42
CA GLY A 48 12.79 1.93 18.74
C GLY A 48 11.79 2.79 19.52
N LYS A 49 11.65 2.56 20.82
CA LYS A 49 10.77 3.36 21.66
C LYS A 49 11.18 4.84 21.64
N ALA A 50 12.47 5.14 21.83
CA ALA A 50 12.97 6.50 21.79
C ALA A 50 12.74 7.19 20.43
N THR A 51 12.86 6.44 19.34
CA THR A 51 12.61 6.93 17.98
C THR A 51 11.14 7.29 17.80
N TRP A 52 10.22 6.40 18.20
CA TRP A 52 8.78 6.64 18.07
C TRP A 52 8.24 7.65 19.08
N ASP A 53 8.81 7.74 20.29
CA ASP A 53 8.52 8.80 21.25
C ASP A 53 8.93 10.18 20.67
N SER A 54 10.08 10.27 20.00
CA SER A 54 10.51 11.50 19.30
C SER A 54 9.54 11.90 18.20
N LEU A 55 9.07 10.94 17.40
CA LEU A 55 8.05 11.18 16.36
C LEU A 55 6.71 11.60 16.98
N PHE A 56 6.33 11.03 18.12
CA PHE A 56 5.13 11.43 18.84
C PHE A 56 5.22 12.87 19.37
N GLU A 57 6.37 13.28 19.91
CA GLU A 57 6.57 14.67 20.34
C GLU A 57 6.58 15.66 19.16
N GLN A 58 7.11 15.27 18.00
CA GLN A 58 6.98 16.04 16.76
C GLN A 58 5.53 16.15 16.28
N ALA A 59 4.77 15.05 16.32
CA ALA A 59 3.35 15.06 15.99
C ALA A 59 2.57 16.02 16.91
N ARG A 60 2.89 16.03 18.22
CA ARG A 60 2.26 16.96 19.18
C ARG A 60 2.58 18.43 18.94
N SER A 61 3.68 18.74 18.26
CA SER A 61 4.01 20.11 17.87
C SER A 61 3.28 20.56 16.60
N MET A 62 2.68 19.64 15.83
CA MET A 62 1.91 19.98 14.65
C MET A 62 0.55 20.59 15.05
N PRO A 63 0.12 21.70 14.43
CA PRO A 63 -1.20 22.24 14.68
C PRO A 63 -2.30 21.27 14.25
N ARG A 64 -3.45 21.33 14.93
CA ARG A 64 -4.60 20.48 14.61
C ARG A 64 -5.12 20.78 13.19
N GLY A 65 -5.36 19.73 12.41
CA GLY A 65 -5.89 19.80 11.04
C GLY A 65 -4.92 20.34 10.00
N LEU A 66 -3.70 20.69 10.40
CA LEU A 66 -2.67 21.22 9.52
C LEU A 66 -1.50 20.25 9.40
N TRP A 67 -0.83 20.32 8.26
CA TRP A 67 0.23 19.41 7.83
C TRP A 67 1.41 20.22 7.32
N PRO A 68 2.65 19.69 7.40
CA PRO A 68 3.80 20.41 6.85
C PRO A 68 3.61 20.67 5.35
N THR A 69 3.90 21.90 4.91
CA THR A 69 3.71 22.32 3.51
C THR A 69 4.44 21.40 2.52
N GLY A 70 3.73 21.00 1.47
CA GLY A 70 4.23 20.12 0.40
C GLY A 70 4.11 18.63 0.70
N MET A 71 3.74 18.25 1.93
CA MET A 71 3.58 16.84 2.31
C MET A 71 2.23 16.25 1.92
N LEU A 72 1.29 17.10 1.50
CA LEU A 72 -0.04 16.67 1.04
C LEU A 72 -0.14 16.50 -0.47
N ASP A 73 0.87 16.92 -1.23
CA ASP A 73 0.86 16.84 -2.69
C ASP A 73 0.87 15.37 -3.16
N PRO A 74 -0.16 14.89 -3.89
CA PRO A 74 -0.19 13.52 -4.42
C PRO A 74 1.02 13.17 -5.29
N TYR A 75 1.68 14.15 -5.91
CA TYR A 75 2.88 13.94 -6.73
C TYR A 75 4.10 13.47 -5.93
N ILE A 76 4.13 13.64 -4.60
CA ILE A 76 5.19 13.05 -3.77
C ILE A 76 5.20 11.51 -3.82
N ALA A 77 4.11 10.88 -4.25
CA ALA A 77 4.05 9.43 -4.42
C ALA A 77 4.31 8.97 -5.86
N LEU A 78 4.56 9.89 -6.81
CA LEU A 78 4.79 9.60 -8.21
C LEU A 78 6.21 9.98 -8.65
N MET A 79 7.17 9.06 -8.49
CA MET A 79 8.51 9.19 -9.06
C MET A 79 8.54 8.61 -10.49
N ASP A 80 8.87 7.33 -10.62
CA ASP A 80 9.03 6.66 -11.92
C ASP A 80 7.83 5.74 -12.26
N VAL A 81 6.64 6.09 -11.73
CA VAL A 81 5.38 5.41 -12.07
C VAL A 81 5.13 5.54 -13.58
N PRO A 82 4.86 4.46 -14.31
CA PRO A 82 4.47 4.52 -15.72
C PRO A 82 3.00 4.93 -15.85
N ARG A 83 2.67 5.66 -16.92
CA ARG A 83 1.26 5.89 -17.28
C ARG A 83 0.65 4.62 -17.88
N LEU A 84 -0.65 4.44 -17.66
CA LEU A 84 -1.43 3.46 -18.41
C LEU A 84 -1.42 3.77 -19.92
N PRO A 85 -1.41 2.74 -20.81
CA PRO A 85 -1.53 2.92 -22.25
C PRO A 85 -2.79 3.71 -22.66
N GLU A 86 -2.71 4.46 -23.76
CA GLU A 86 -3.86 5.23 -24.30
C GLU A 86 -5.02 4.33 -24.74
N HIS A 87 -4.69 3.11 -25.15
CA HIS A 87 -5.64 2.09 -25.55
C HIS A 87 -5.48 0.87 -24.64
N LEU A 88 -6.52 0.60 -23.87
CA LEU A 88 -6.57 -0.52 -22.94
C LEU A 88 -7.34 -1.70 -23.55
N PRO A 89 -6.96 -2.93 -23.22
CA PRO A 89 -7.79 -4.08 -23.55
C PRO A 89 -9.11 -4.02 -22.78
N THR A 90 -10.14 -4.66 -23.35
CA THR A 90 -11.42 -4.90 -22.68
C THR A 90 -11.35 -6.02 -21.63
N ASP A 91 -10.19 -6.67 -21.50
CA ASP A 91 -9.94 -7.68 -20.48
C ASP A 91 -9.92 -7.08 -19.07
N ARG A 92 -10.16 -7.95 -18.08
CA ARG A 92 -10.17 -7.57 -16.66
C ARG A 92 -8.80 -7.10 -16.16
N VAL A 93 -7.72 -7.61 -16.75
CA VAL A 93 -6.36 -7.45 -16.24
C VAL A 93 -5.44 -7.02 -17.37
N LEU A 94 -4.65 -5.98 -17.13
CA LEU A 94 -3.51 -5.57 -17.94
C LEU A 94 -2.22 -6.09 -17.30
N TYR A 95 -1.29 -6.58 -18.11
CA TYR A 95 0.00 -7.05 -17.61
C TYR A 95 1.13 -6.09 -18.00
N GLY A 96 2.18 -6.07 -17.19
CA GLY A 96 3.41 -5.35 -17.50
C GLY A 96 4.61 -5.92 -16.78
N ARG A 97 5.81 -5.50 -17.19
CA ARG A 97 7.09 -5.89 -16.57
C ARG A 97 8.02 -4.68 -16.46
N PRO A 98 8.74 -4.54 -15.35
CA PRO A 98 9.82 -3.57 -15.26
C PRO A 98 11.06 -4.08 -16.03
N LEU A 99 11.88 -3.13 -16.46
CA LEU A 99 13.24 -3.33 -16.91
C LEU A 99 14.17 -2.70 -15.89
N TRP A 100 15.20 -3.46 -15.52
CA TRP A 100 16.23 -3.07 -14.57
C TRP A 100 17.57 -2.97 -15.29
N SER A 101 18.35 -1.95 -14.97
CA SER A 101 19.74 -1.83 -15.35
C SER A 101 20.61 -2.33 -14.20
N LEU A 102 21.59 -3.19 -14.51
CA LEU A 102 22.67 -3.54 -13.59
C LEU A 102 23.95 -2.92 -14.15
N SER A 103 24.29 -1.73 -13.67
CA SER A 103 25.45 -0.97 -14.17
C SER A 103 26.62 -1.09 -13.18
N PRO A 104 27.84 -1.40 -13.65
CA PRO A 104 29.03 -1.29 -12.81
C PRO A 104 29.24 0.19 -12.45
N GLU A 105 29.54 0.47 -11.19
CA GLU A 105 29.75 1.84 -10.74
C GLU A 105 31.07 2.36 -11.32
N LEU A 106 30.99 3.23 -12.33
CA LEU A 106 32.16 3.75 -13.03
C LEU A 106 32.98 4.67 -12.12
N ALA A 107 34.01 4.13 -11.48
CA ALA A 107 35.16 4.91 -11.05
C ALA A 107 36.02 5.24 -12.29
N SER A 108 35.67 6.29 -13.05
CA SER A 108 36.51 6.81 -14.16
C SER A 108 37.85 7.40 -13.67
N PRO A 109 38.91 7.63 -14.49
CA PRO A 109 39.04 7.47 -15.96
C PRO A 109 40.32 6.73 -16.44
N ARG A 110 40.30 6.14 -17.64
CA ARG A 110 41.34 6.23 -18.73
C ARG A 110 41.36 4.96 -19.59
N GLY A 111 40.98 5.17 -20.86
CA GLY A 111 41.70 4.67 -22.03
C GLY A 111 41.92 3.17 -22.13
N MET A 112 40.92 2.46 -22.65
CA MET A 112 41.06 1.75 -23.93
C MET A 112 39.67 1.73 -24.58
N GLU A 113 39.66 1.71 -25.90
CA GLU A 113 38.48 1.51 -26.74
C GLU A 113 37.73 0.26 -26.24
N GLN A 114 36.66 0.45 -25.48
CA GLN A 114 35.75 -0.61 -25.11
C GLN A 114 34.51 -0.41 -25.97
N GLU A 115 34.21 -1.42 -26.79
CA GLU A 115 32.98 -1.49 -27.56
C GLU A 115 31.79 -1.17 -26.65
N ASP A 116 30.88 -0.38 -27.21
CA ASP A 116 29.66 0.18 -26.63
C ASP A 116 28.66 -0.92 -26.21
N ASP A 117 29.03 -1.71 -25.20
CA ASP A 117 28.09 -2.60 -24.51
C ASP A 117 27.34 -1.75 -23.47
N GLY A 118 26.21 -1.20 -23.89
CA GLY A 118 25.27 -0.49 -23.02
C GLY A 118 24.83 -1.33 -21.80
N PRO A 119 24.14 -0.73 -20.82
CA PRO A 119 23.77 -1.41 -19.59
C PRO A 119 22.99 -2.71 -19.88
N MET A 120 23.36 -3.79 -19.19
CA MET A 120 22.65 -5.07 -19.30
C MET A 120 21.24 -4.92 -18.69
N LEU A 121 20.25 -4.78 -19.57
CA LEU A 121 18.85 -4.69 -19.17
C LEU A 121 18.27 -6.07 -18.84
N ARG A 122 17.59 -6.16 -17.69
CA ARG A 122 16.93 -7.39 -17.23
C ARG A 122 15.47 -7.14 -16.93
N TYR A 123 14.61 -8.04 -17.39
CA TYR A 123 13.20 -8.02 -17.01
C TYR A 123 13.04 -8.42 -15.55
N GLY A 124 12.21 -7.68 -14.82
CA GLY A 124 11.72 -8.11 -13.53
C GLY A 124 10.41 -8.91 -13.62
N ARG A 125 9.83 -9.16 -12.44
CA ARG A 125 8.59 -9.90 -12.27
C ARG A 125 7.43 -9.24 -13.02
N ARG A 126 6.49 -10.06 -13.50
CA ARG A 126 5.29 -9.57 -14.18
C ARG A 126 4.27 -9.07 -13.15
N LEU A 127 3.79 -7.84 -13.35
CA LEU A 127 2.71 -7.27 -12.56
C LEU A 127 1.36 -7.39 -13.30
N ALA A 128 0.29 -7.48 -12.54
CA ALA A 128 -1.09 -7.64 -13.01
C ALA A 128 -1.95 -6.50 -12.47
N PHE A 129 -2.38 -5.61 -13.36
CA PHE A 129 -3.17 -4.43 -13.04
C PHE A 129 -4.63 -4.72 -13.33
N PHE A 130 -5.48 -4.56 -12.33
CA PHE A 130 -6.91 -4.73 -12.53
C PHE A 130 -7.44 -3.50 -13.28
N LEU A 131 -8.33 -3.71 -14.24
CA LEU A 131 -9.04 -2.64 -14.95
C LEU A 131 -10.53 -2.67 -14.63
N GLN A 132 -11.06 -3.86 -14.33
CA GLN A 132 -12.48 -4.10 -14.09
C GLN A 132 -12.69 -4.80 -12.74
N ALA A 133 -13.81 -4.48 -12.09
CA ALA A 133 -14.30 -5.19 -10.92
C ALA A 133 -15.39 -6.19 -11.30
N GLU A 134 -15.65 -7.15 -10.41
CA GLU A 134 -16.81 -8.06 -10.54
C GLU A 134 -18.10 -7.34 -10.18
N ASP A 135 -18.06 -6.56 -9.10
CA ASP A 135 -19.15 -5.73 -8.61
C ASP A 135 -18.62 -4.31 -8.34
N PRO A 136 -19.47 -3.27 -8.47
CA PRO A 136 -19.07 -1.93 -8.08
C PRO A 136 -18.81 -1.85 -6.58
N ILE A 137 -17.84 -1.03 -6.21
CA ILE A 137 -17.43 -0.80 -4.82
C ILE A 137 -18.62 -0.19 -4.07
N ARG A 138 -19.07 -0.87 -3.04
CA ARG A 138 -20.17 -0.37 -2.21
C ARG A 138 -19.62 0.54 -1.12
N SER A 139 -19.94 1.82 -1.14
CA SER A 139 -19.58 2.77 -0.09
C SER A 139 -20.77 3.02 0.84
N CYS A 140 -20.52 3.27 2.13
CA CYS A 140 -21.56 3.59 3.12
C CYS A 140 -21.35 4.99 3.70
N ILE A 141 -22.45 5.60 4.16
CA ILE A 141 -22.40 6.81 4.99
C ILE A 141 -22.37 6.41 6.46
N SER A 142 -21.42 6.92 7.23
CA SER A 142 -21.26 6.59 8.64
C SER A 142 -21.08 7.83 9.50
N GLN A 143 -21.64 7.80 10.72
CA GLN A 143 -21.38 8.79 11.77
C GLN A 143 -20.06 8.53 12.51
N GLU A 144 -19.46 7.35 12.29
CA GLU A 144 -18.18 6.94 12.89
C GLU A 144 -17.05 6.89 11.84
N ALA A 145 -17.24 7.54 10.69
CA ALA A 145 -16.22 7.63 9.65
C ALA A 145 -14.90 8.18 10.23
N ALA A 146 -13.78 7.55 9.87
CA ALA A 146 -12.47 7.90 10.42
C ALA A 146 -12.07 9.36 10.12
N SER A 147 -12.59 9.94 9.04
CA SER A 147 -12.40 11.35 8.66
C SER A 147 -12.78 12.34 9.77
N TYR A 148 -13.79 12.05 10.59
CA TYR A 148 -14.14 12.90 11.75
C TYR A 148 -13.05 12.93 12.82
N SER A 149 -12.15 11.95 12.84
CA SER A 149 -11.03 11.83 13.79
C SER A 149 -9.69 12.30 13.20
N MET A 150 -9.69 12.85 11.98
CA MET A 150 -8.49 13.32 11.27
C MET A 150 -8.20 14.81 11.46
N GLY A 151 -9.04 15.54 12.21
CA GLY A 151 -8.85 16.97 12.46
C GLY A 151 -9.14 17.87 11.24
N LEU A 152 -9.75 17.32 10.19
CA LEU A 152 -10.15 18.06 8.99
C LEU A 152 -11.15 19.16 9.33
N ASP A 153 -11.13 20.24 8.54
CA ASP A 153 -12.16 21.26 8.63
C ASP A 153 -13.54 20.69 8.21
N SER A 154 -14.60 21.41 8.57
CA SER A 154 -15.97 21.00 8.26
C SER A 154 -16.24 20.97 6.77
N THR A 155 -15.69 21.90 5.98
CA THR A 155 -15.90 21.97 4.53
C THR A 155 -15.35 20.72 3.84
N THR A 156 -14.13 20.33 4.17
CA THR A 156 -13.47 19.12 3.70
C THR A 156 -14.26 17.89 4.12
N THR A 157 -14.64 17.77 5.40
CA THR A 157 -15.41 16.62 5.88
C THR A 157 -16.79 16.51 5.23
N ASP A 158 -17.52 17.62 5.13
CA ASP A 158 -18.89 17.68 4.62
C ASP A 158 -18.99 17.47 3.11
N SER A 159 -17.91 17.70 2.37
CA SER A 159 -17.85 17.52 0.91
C SER A 159 -17.21 16.18 0.50
N LEU A 160 -16.45 15.55 1.39
CA LEU A 160 -15.61 14.37 1.12
C LEU A 160 -16.38 13.26 0.41
N ALA A 161 -17.59 12.91 0.86
CA ALA A 161 -18.37 11.84 0.26
C ALA A 161 -18.71 12.14 -1.20
N VAL A 162 -19.27 13.32 -1.49
CA VAL A 162 -19.72 13.70 -2.84
C VAL A 162 -18.54 13.78 -3.81
N LEU A 163 -17.48 14.48 -3.41
CA LEU A 163 -16.31 14.68 -4.26
C LEU A 163 -15.56 13.35 -4.51
N THR A 164 -15.52 12.43 -3.54
CA THR A 164 -14.92 11.10 -3.74
C THR A 164 -15.69 10.31 -4.78
N MET A 165 -17.03 10.37 -4.74
CA MET A 165 -17.87 9.73 -5.77
C MET A 165 -17.66 10.35 -7.16
N CYS A 166 -17.47 11.68 -7.23
CA CYS A 166 -17.16 12.38 -8.48
C CYS A 166 -15.82 11.91 -9.08
N TRP A 167 -14.76 11.84 -8.27
CA TRP A 167 -13.46 11.36 -8.72
C TRP A 167 -13.49 9.88 -9.12
N SER A 168 -14.20 9.03 -8.36
CA SER A 168 -14.42 7.64 -8.73
C SER A 168 -15.08 7.50 -10.11
N TYR A 169 -16.09 8.33 -10.41
CA TYR A 169 -16.71 8.38 -11.72
C TYR A 169 -15.69 8.76 -12.80
N ILE A 170 -14.94 9.84 -12.60
CA ILE A 170 -13.93 10.32 -13.57
C ILE A 170 -12.89 9.21 -13.86
N LEU A 171 -12.32 8.60 -12.81
CA LEU A 171 -11.37 7.49 -12.92
C LEU A 171 -11.97 6.30 -13.68
N SER A 172 -13.23 5.96 -13.39
CA SER A 172 -13.92 4.84 -14.03
C SER A 172 -14.21 5.08 -15.49
N VAL A 173 -14.81 6.23 -15.82
CA VAL A 173 -15.15 6.59 -17.20
C VAL A 173 -13.88 6.74 -18.04
N ARG A 174 -12.78 7.22 -17.44
CA ARG A 174 -11.48 7.26 -18.13
C ARG A 174 -11.00 5.87 -18.55
N ILE A 175 -11.19 4.83 -17.72
CA ILE A 175 -10.91 3.43 -18.13
C ILE A 175 -11.80 3.02 -19.30
N LEU A 176 -13.11 3.29 -19.24
CA LEU A 176 -14.04 2.94 -20.31
C LEU A 176 -13.65 3.58 -21.64
N GLU A 177 -13.30 4.87 -21.63
CA GLU A 177 -12.86 5.61 -22.81
C GLU A 177 -11.58 5.01 -23.41
N MET A 178 -10.59 4.69 -22.58
CA MET A 178 -9.36 4.02 -23.04
C MET A 178 -9.64 2.61 -23.58
N GLN A 179 -10.74 1.96 -23.16
CA GLN A 179 -11.23 0.69 -23.72
C GLN A 179 -12.12 0.88 -24.97
N GLY A 180 -12.39 2.12 -25.40
CA GLY A 180 -13.30 2.43 -26.50
C GLY A 180 -14.78 2.17 -26.20
N ARG A 181 -15.15 2.20 -24.91
CA ARG A 181 -16.51 1.91 -24.42
C ARG A 181 -17.23 3.20 -24.04
N GLU A 182 -18.50 3.31 -24.42
CA GLU A 182 -19.34 4.47 -24.12
C GLU A 182 -20.03 4.34 -22.75
N VAL A 183 -20.19 5.47 -22.05
CA VAL A 183 -20.92 5.57 -20.79
C VAL A 183 -22.36 6.06 -21.01
N CYS A 184 -23.32 5.57 -20.23
CA CYS A 184 -24.71 6.02 -20.24
C CYS A 184 -25.30 6.09 -18.83
N TYR A 185 -26.34 6.91 -18.65
CA TYR A 185 -27.16 6.89 -17.44
C TYR A 185 -28.00 5.62 -17.38
N SER A 186 -28.23 5.11 -16.17
CA SER A 186 -29.21 4.06 -15.94
C SER A 186 -30.58 4.67 -15.61
N SER A 187 -31.59 3.84 -15.38
CA SER A 187 -32.89 4.31 -14.87
C SER A 187 -32.82 4.82 -13.43
N HIS A 188 -31.75 4.51 -12.71
CA HIS A 188 -31.60 4.83 -11.29
C HIS A 188 -31.02 6.23 -11.12
N HIS A 189 -31.82 7.12 -10.53
CA HIS A 189 -31.39 8.49 -10.25
C HIS A 189 -32.17 9.05 -9.07
N LEU A 190 -31.54 9.95 -8.33
CA LEU A 190 -32.23 10.79 -7.37
C LEU A 190 -33.05 11.85 -8.10
N SER A 191 -34.22 12.19 -7.55
CA SER A 191 -35.00 13.34 -8.00
C SER A 191 -34.73 14.51 -7.06
N PRO A 192 -34.27 15.69 -7.55
CA PRO A 192 -34.17 16.90 -6.75
C PRO A 192 -35.54 17.25 -6.13
N GLN A 193 -35.55 17.60 -4.85
CA GLN A 193 -36.76 17.94 -4.12
C GLN A 193 -36.71 19.39 -3.62
N GLN A 194 -37.87 20.06 -3.59
CA GLN A 194 -37.99 21.31 -2.85
C GLN A 194 -38.09 20.96 -1.36
N HIS A 195 -36.95 20.99 -0.67
CA HIS A 195 -36.85 20.73 0.77
C HIS A 195 -36.36 21.99 1.49
N GLU A 196 -36.88 22.29 2.68
CA GLU A 196 -36.49 23.50 3.43
C GLU A 196 -35.00 23.48 3.84
N THR A 197 -34.46 22.30 4.11
CA THR A 197 -33.05 22.09 4.43
C THR A 197 -32.52 20.86 3.68
N PRO A 198 -32.09 20.99 2.41
CA PRO A 198 -31.48 19.88 1.69
C PRO A 198 -30.09 19.58 2.26
N MET A 199 -29.66 18.33 2.07
CA MET A 199 -28.31 17.90 2.42
C MET A 199 -27.28 18.45 1.44
N ILE A 200 -27.68 18.56 0.17
CA ILE A 200 -26.88 19.14 -0.92
C ILE A 200 -27.79 20.15 -1.64
N ASP A 201 -27.44 21.43 -1.59
CA ASP A 201 -28.20 22.52 -2.24
C ASP A 201 -27.59 22.90 -3.59
N LEU A 202 -28.17 22.38 -4.66
CA LEU A 202 -27.74 22.62 -6.05
C LEU A 202 -28.50 23.77 -6.73
N ASP A 203 -29.13 24.67 -5.97
CA ASP A 203 -29.67 25.89 -6.57
C ASP A 203 -28.55 26.66 -7.30
N GLY A 204 -28.81 27.21 -8.48
CA GLY A 204 -27.79 27.88 -9.30
C GLY A 204 -26.77 26.98 -10.01
N ALA A 205 -26.82 25.65 -9.83
CA ALA A 205 -26.04 24.70 -10.61
C ALA A 205 -26.57 24.56 -12.04
N SER A 206 -25.71 24.16 -12.97
CA SER A 206 -26.11 23.82 -14.35
C SER A 206 -26.99 22.57 -14.36
N PRO A 207 -27.94 22.44 -15.32
CA PRO A 207 -28.74 21.23 -15.45
C PRO A 207 -27.90 19.96 -15.67
N ALA A 208 -26.71 20.10 -16.24
CA ALA A 208 -25.78 18.99 -16.43
C ALA A 208 -25.19 18.51 -15.09
N LEU A 209 -24.75 19.44 -14.23
CA LEU A 209 -24.23 19.13 -12.90
C LEU A 209 -25.29 18.45 -12.03
N VAL A 210 -26.52 18.97 -12.02
CA VAL A 210 -27.61 18.36 -11.23
C VAL A 210 -27.91 16.93 -11.71
N ARG A 211 -28.04 16.69 -13.02
CA ARG A 211 -28.26 15.33 -13.55
C ARG A 211 -27.13 14.36 -13.18
N TRP A 212 -25.90 14.81 -13.34
CA TRP A 212 -24.71 14.00 -13.07
C TRP A 212 -24.63 13.58 -11.60
N LEU A 213 -24.82 14.51 -10.67
CA LEU A 213 -24.83 14.22 -9.23
C LEU A 213 -26.01 13.33 -8.82
N CYS A 214 -27.20 13.54 -9.39
CA CYS A 214 -28.35 12.67 -9.15
C CYS A 214 -28.12 11.22 -9.55
N ALA A 215 -27.33 10.97 -10.60
CA ALA A 215 -26.95 9.63 -11.03
C ALA A 215 -25.86 9.01 -10.14
N ILE A 216 -24.80 9.77 -9.83
CA ILE A 216 -23.67 9.27 -9.03
C ILE A 216 -24.05 8.99 -7.58
N LEU A 217 -24.89 9.83 -6.98
CA LEU A 217 -25.30 9.73 -5.58
C LEU A 217 -26.52 8.83 -5.37
N SER A 218 -27.02 8.22 -6.45
CA SER A 218 -28.15 7.29 -6.40
C SER A 218 -27.83 6.07 -5.52
N PRO A 219 -28.77 5.63 -4.65
CA PRO A 219 -28.61 4.40 -3.85
C PRO A 219 -28.44 3.14 -4.70
N GLU A 220 -29.03 3.18 -5.91
CA GLU A 220 -28.87 2.18 -6.94
C GLU A 220 -27.93 2.72 -8.03
N PHE A 221 -27.10 1.87 -8.63
CA PHE A 221 -26.03 2.27 -9.54
C PHE A 221 -26.58 3.08 -10.76
N GLY A 222 -26.35 4.40 -10.77
CA GLY A 222 -27.05 5.35 -11.65
C GLY A 222 -26.45 5.60 -13.04
N TRP A 223 -25.33 4.96 -13.34
CA TRP A 223 -24.63 5.07 -14.62
C TRP A 223 -24.03 3.71 -14.98
N GLY A 224 -23.49 3.54 -16.17
CA GLY A 224 -22.82 2.29 -16.55
C GLY A 224 -22.25 2.34 -17.95
N ALA A 225 -21.62 1.25 -18.36
CA ALA A 225 -21.20 1.09 -19.74
C ALA A 225 -22.41 0.72 -20.61
N LYS A 226 -22.54 1.34 -21.78
CA LYS A 226 -23.66 1.16 -22.71
C LYS A 226 -23.76 -0.26 -23.29
N ASP A 227 -22.64 -0.98 -23.29
CA ASP A 227 -22.54 -2.38 -23.72
C ASP A 227 -22.97 -3.38 -22.64
N GLU A 228 -23.44 -2.91 -21.47
CA GLU A 228 -23.76 -3.72 -20.29
C GLU A 228 -22.60 -4.61 -19.81
N GLY A 229 -21.37 -4.29 -20.24
CA GLY A 229 -20.17 -5.02 -19.84
C GLY A 229 -19.75 -4.71 -18.41
N LYS A 230 -18.70 -5.39 -17.95
CA LYS A 230 -18.17 -5.20 -16.58
C LYS A 230 -17.76 -3.75 -16.31
N LEU A 231 -17.94 -3.34 -15.07
CA LEU A 231 -17.62 -2.01 -14.62
C LEU A 231 -16.13 -1.86 -14.31
N PRO A 232 -15.56 -0.66 -14.49
CA PRO A 232 -14.20 -0.35 -14.08
C PRO A 232 -13.99 -0.56 -12.59
N MET A 233 -12.75 -0.83 -12.18
CA MET A 233 -12.46 -1.15 -10.77
C MET A 233 -12.71 0.01 -9.78
N PHE A 234 -12.70 1.25 -10.25
CA PHE A 234 -12.97 2.43 -9.42
C PHE A 234 -14.46 2.68 -9.26
N ALA A 235 -15.33 1.97 -9.99
CA ALA A 235 -16.76 2.22 -10.00
C ALA A 235 -17.36 2.01 -8.61
N THR A 236 -18.00 3.03 -8.06
CA THR A 236 -18.62 2.96 -6.72
C THR A 236 -20.03 3.53 -6.71
N PHE A 237 -20.81 3.13 -5.71
CA PHE A 237 -22.10 3.74 -5.35
C PHE A 237 -22.24 3.88 -3.84
N LEU A 238 -23.09 4.80 -3.41
CA LEU A 238 -23.42 5.00 -2.00
C LEU A 238 -24.61 4.13 -1.62
N ASN A 239 -24.37 3.03 -0.92
CA ASN A 239 -25.43 2.23 -0.31
C ASN A 239 -25.99 2.98 0.92
N GLN A 240 -27.29 3.21 0.93
CA GLN A 240 -27.94 4.11 1.89
C GLN A 240 -28.94 3.38 2.78
N ASP A 241 -28.73 3.45 4.09
CA ASP A 241 -29.80 3.25 5.09
C ASP A 241 -30.56 4.58 5.37
N SER A 242 -30.04 5.73 4.94
CA SER A 242 -30.63 7.07 5.08
C SER A 242 -30.61 7.81 3.74
N GLN A 243 -31.74 8.38 3.32
CA GLN A 243 -31.88 9.03 2.01
C GLN A 243 -31.08 10.35 1.92
N ILE A 244 -30.16 10.45 0.97
CA ILE A 244 -29.54 11.74 0.58
C ILE A 244 -30.61 12.63 -0.04
N VAL A 245 -30.80 13.83 0.51
CA VAL A 245 -31.77 14.81 0.03
C VAL A 245 -31.05 15.89 -0.77
N ILE A 246 -31.26 15.89 -2.09
CA ILE A 246 -30.74 16.91 -3.00
C ILE A 246 -31.82 17.98 -3.21
N GLY A 247 -31.48 19.22 -2.88
CA GLY A 247 -32.26 20.41 -3.22
C GLY A 247 -31.79 21.01 -4.53
N GLY A 248 -32.71 21.54 -5.34
CA GLY A 248 -32.34 22.18 -6.60
C GLY A 248 -33.50 22.28 -7.59
N PRO A 249 -33.23 22.79 -8.80
CA PRO A 249 -34.23 22.90 -9.85
C PRO A 249 -34.74 21.52 -10.27
N SER A 250 -36.07 21.39 -10.42
CA SER A 250 -36.68 20.18 -10.96
C SER A 250 -36.22 19.99 -12.40
N ILE A 251 -35.59 18.86 -12.70
CA ILE A 251 -35.19 18.50 -14.06
C ILE A 251 -36.31 17.69 -14.69
N SER A 252 -36.76 18.10 -15.87
CA SER A 252 -37.73 17.34 -16.66
C SER A 252 -37.09 16.03 -17.14
N PRO A 253 -37.68 14.85 -16.89
CA PRO A 253 -37.14 13.54 -17.32
C PRO A 253 -37.19 13.29 -18.83
N THR A 254 -37.49 14.32 -19.63
CA THR A 254 -37.81 14.21 -21.07
C THR A 254 -36.61 14.40 -21.99
N GLU A 255 -35.46 14.82 -21.48
CA GLU A 255 -34.25 14.99 -22.28
C GLU A 255 -33.36 13.76 -22.16
N VAL A 256 -33.31 12.95 -23.23
CA VAL A 256 -32.39 11.80 -23.35
C VAL A 256 -30.98 12.35 -23.55
N HIS A 257 -30.28 12.61 -22.46
CA HIS A 257 -28.88 13.05 -22.48
C HIS A 257 -27.93 11.89 -22.18
N SER A 258 -26.76 11.89 -22.82
CA SER A 258 -25.66 10.98 -22.48
C SER A 258 -25.09 11.33 -21.10
N ALA A 259 -24.53 10.32 -20.43
CA ALA A 259 -23.70 10.55 -19.26
C ALA A 259 -22.39 11.26 -19.69
N PRO A 260 -21.82 12.15 -18.85
CA PRO A 260 -20.63 12.91 -19.23
C PRO A 260 -19.42 12.01 -19.42
N SER A 261 -18.61 12.31 -20.43
CA SER A 261 -17.25 11.80 -20.58
C SER A 261 -16.35 12.23 -19.40
N SER A 262 -15.17 11.64 -19.27
CA SER A 262 -14.25 11.97 -18.17
C SER A 262 -13.76 13.43 -18.20
N PRO A 263 -13.47 14.08 -19.35
CA PRO A 263 -13.18 15.52 -19.36
C PRO A 263 -14.41 16.37 -19.02
N GLU A 264 -15.60 16.02 -19.52
CA GLU A 264 -16.84 16.75 -19.19
C GLU A 264 -17.15 16.66 -17.69
N ALA A 265 -16.96 15.48 -17.09
CA ALA A 265 -17.14 15.26 -15.66
C ALA A 265 -16.12 16.03 -14.81
N MET A 266 -14.89 16.22 -15.29
CA MET A 266 -13.91 17.11 -14.65
C MET A 266 -14.38 18.57 -14.66
N GLU A 267 -14.93 19.08 -15.77
CA GLU A 267 -15.50 20.44 -15.80
C GLU A 267 -16.69 20.58 -14.85
N LEU A 268 -17.55 19.56 -14.76
CA LEU A 268 -18.66 19.54 -13.79
C LEU A 268 -18.17 19.49 -12.34
N LEU A 269 -17.05 18.80 -12.07
CA LEU A 269 -16.40 18.80 -10.76
C LEU A 269 -15.86 20.19 -10.41
N ILE A 270 -15.24 20.88 -11.36
CA ILE A 270 -14.77 22.27 -11.20
C ILE A 270 -15.96 23.19 -10.94
N GLU A 271 -17.05 23.07 -11.70
CA GLU A 271 -18.31 23.80 -11.46
C GLU A 271 -18.83 23.58 -10.03
N LEU A 272 -18.78 22.33 -9.55
CA LEU A 272 -19.17 21.97 -8.19
C LEU A 272 -18.26 22.59 -7.13
N CYS A 273 -16.94 22.50 -7.29
CA CYS A 273 -15.98 23.10 -6.36
C CYS A 273 -16.18 24.65 -6.34
N HIS A 274 -16.50 25.31 -7.48
CA HIS A 274 -16.88 26.74 -7.53
C HIS A 274 -18.20 27.05 -6.79
N LEU A 275 -19.25 26.26 -7.03
CA LEU A 275 -20.59 26.48 -6.46
C LEU A 275 -20.58 26.50 -4.93
N PHE A 276 -19.80 25.61 -4.31
CA PHE A 276 -19.67 25.49 -2.86
C PHE A 276 -18.39 26.10 -2.29
N ARG A 277 -17.58 26.75 -3.13
CA ARG A 277 -16.30 27.38 -2.77
C ARG A 277 -15.34 26.43 -2.04
N LEU A 278 -15.15 25.23 -2.59
CA LEU A 278 -14.40 24.12 -2.01
C LEU A 278 -12.88 24.26 -2.17
N GLY A 279 -12.36 25.47 -1.95
CA GLY A 279 -10.93 25.74 -1.89
C GLY A 279 -10.39 25.67 -0.46
N THR A 280 -9.10 25.91 -0.32
CA THR A 280 -8.44 26.11 0.97
C THR A 280 -7.97 27.55 1.09
N ASP A 281 -8.20 28.17 2.24
CA ASP A 281 -7.66 29.49 2.49
C ASP A 281 -6.12 29.42 2.49
N PRO A 282 -5.42 30.38 1.84
CA PRO A 282 -3.98 30.44 1.92
C PRO A 282 -3.56 30.61 3.38
N SER A 283 -2.90 29.61 3.93
CA SER A 283 -2.33 29.66 5.28
C SER A 283 -1.42 30.89 5.40
N GLU A 284 -1.67 31.75 6.38
CA GLU A 284 -0.82 32.92 6.68
C GLU A 284 0.62 32.50 7.07
N THR A 285 0.80 31.24 7.46
CA THR A 285 2.09 30.66 7.85
C THR A 285 2.63 29.72 6.77
N SER A 286 3.79 30.06 6.21
CA SER A 286 4.49 29.31 5.15
C SER A 286 4.88 27.86 5.49
N GLU A 287 4.69 27.41 6.73
CA GLU A 287 5.15 26.09 7.22
C GLU A 287 4.05 25.01 7.23
N TRP A 288 2.78 25.43 7.26
CA TRP A 288 1.65 24.53 7.50
C TRP A 288 0.55 24.76 6.47
N GLU A 289 -0.04 23.67 5.96
CA GLU A 289 -1.17 23.67 5.03
C GLU A 289 -2.31 22.76 5.51
N ALA A 290 -3.55 23.10 5.14
CA ALA A 290 -4.70 22.21 5.27
C ALA A 290 -4.86 21.40 3.98
N ILE A 291 -5.45 20.20 4.07
CA ILE A 291 -5.79 19.45 2.86
C ILE A 291 -7.04 20.04 2.21
N SER A 292 -6.98 20.30 0.90
CA SER A 292 -8.16 20.79 0.18
C SER A 292 -9.19 19.68 -0.01
N PRO A 293 -10.50 20.01 -0.05
CA PRO A 293 -11.55 19.04 -0.30
C PRO A 293 -11.34 18.24 -1.58
N CYS A 294 -11.04 18.93 -2.70
CA CYS A 294 -10.91 18.30 -4.00
C CYS A 294 -9.65 17.38 -4.03
N ARG A 295 -8.56 17.70 -3.28
CA ARG A 295 -7.36 16.84 -3.08
C ARG A 295 -7.63 15.63 -2.19
N ALA A 296 -8.27 15.83 -1.04
CA ALA A 296 -8.63 14.74 -0.11
C ALA A 296 -9.48 13.68 -0.82
N SER A 297 -10.50 14.11 -1.56
CA SER A 297 -11.37 13.21 -2.30
C SER A 297 -10.69 12.51 -3.48
N PHE A 298 -9.72 13.15 -4.13
CA PHE A 298 -8.92 12.51 -5.17
C PHE A 298 -8.11 11.34 -4.58
N LEU A 299 -7.36 11.60 -3.50
CA LEU A 299 -6.61 10.57 -2.79
C LEU A 299 -7.50 9.42 -2.32
N ALA A 300 -8.65 9.75 -1.73
CA ALA A 300 -9.64 8.76 -1.29
C ALA A 300 -10.12 7.88 -2.45
N ALA A 301 -10.46 8.47 -3.60
CA ALA A 301 -10.93 7.71 -4.76
C ALA A 301 -9.84 6.76 -5.32
N LEU A 302 -8.58 7.16 -5.30
CA LEU A 302 -7.45 6.34 -5.79
C LEU A 302 -7.26 5.04 -5.00
N VAL A 303 -7.55 5.05 -3.69
CA VAL A 303 -7.35 3.88 -2.82
C VAL A 303 -8.60 3.03 -2.62
N MET A 304 -9.73 3.37 -3.26
CA MET A 304 -10.95 2.57 -3.20
C MET A 304 -10.75 1.10 -3.61
N PRO A 305 -10.01 0.78 -4.71
CA PRO A 305 -9.78 -0.61 -5.07
C PRO A 305 -8.93 -1.35 -4.03
N PHE A 306 -7.97 -0.67 -3.40
CA PHE A 306 -7.21 -1.23 -2.28
C PHE A 306 -8.09 -1.51 -1.08
N TYR A 307 -8.99 -0.59 -0.74
CA TYR A 307 -9.94 -0.77 0.35
C TYR A 307 -10.83 -2.00 0.15
N THR A 308 -11.28 -2.23 -1.09
CA THR A 308 -12.06 -3.42 -1.47
C THR A 308 -11.20 -4.69 -1.47
N PHE A 309 -9.94 -4.61 -1.91
CA PHE A 309 -8.96 -5.70 -1.80
C PHE A 309 -8.71 -6.10 -0.33
N MET A 310 -8.86 -5.15 0.60
CA MET A 310 -8.88 -5.43 2.03
C MET A 310 -10.19 -6.04 2.53
N ASP A 311 -11.11 -6.48 1.67
CA ASP A 311 -12.45 -6.96 2.05
C ASP A 311 -13.16 -5.97 3.01
N ARG A 312 -12.86 -4.68 2.86
CA ARG A 312 -13.43 -3.61 3.65
C ARG A 312 -14.37 -2.78 2.80
N GLN A 313 -15.32 -2.17 3.48
CA GLN A 313 -16.31 -1.31 2.86
C GLN A 313 -16.04 0.16 3.22
N PRO A 314 -15.82 1.07 2.24
CA PRO A 314 -15.58 2.47 2.55
C PRO A 314 -16.69 3.09 3.40
N GLN A 315 -16.31 3.85 4.44
CA GLN A 315 -17.19 4.55 5.36
C GLN A 315 -16.95 6.06 5.22
N LEU A 316 -17.80 6.74 4.46
CA LEU A 316 -17.69 8.16 4.16
C LEU A 316 -18.54 8.98 5.16
N PRO A 317 -18.14 10.24 5.46
CA PRO A 317 -18.92 11.12 6.33
C PRO A 317 -20.25 11.50 5.67
N THR A 318 -21.18 12.00 6.47
CA THR A 318 -22.49 12.46 5.95
C THR A 318 -22.28 13.74 5.15
N PRO A 319 -22.66 13.80 3.86
CA PRO A 319 -22.42 14.98 3.07
C PRO A 319 -23.28 16.16 3.56
N ARG A 320 -22.74 17.38 3.52
CA ARG A 320 -23.47 18.63 3.86
C ARG A 320 -22.97 19.80 3.01
N LEU A 321 -23.54 19.96 1.82
CA LEU A 321 -23.15 21.01 0.89
C LEU A 321 -24.23 22.08 0.84
N THR A 322 -24.02 23.18 1.57
CA THR A 322 -24.93 24.34 1.59
C THR A 322 -24.15 25.62 1.28
N LYS A 323 -24.80 26.60 0.65
CA LYS A 323 -24.17 27.83 0.11
C LYS A 323 -23.63 28.83 1.16
N SER A 324 -23.44 28.42 2.41
CA SER A 324 -23.04 29.30 3.52
C SER A 324 -21.54 29.24 3.85
N GLN A 325 -20.71 28.63 2.99
CA GLN A 325 -19.29 28.44 3.26
C GLN A 325 -18.46 29.72 2.98
N PRO A 326 -17.55 30.12 3.88
CA PRO A 326 -16.77 31.36 3.77
C PRO A 326 -15.58 31.27 2.79
N GLY A 327 -15.21 30.07 2.32
CA GLY A 327 -14.00 29.85 1.52
C GLY A 327 -13.98 30.54 0.15
N LEU A 328 -12.81 30.55 -0.49
CA LEU A 328 -12.57 31.00 -1.86
C LEU A 328 -12.04 29.84 -2.70
N PHE A 329 -12.64 29.60 -3.86
CA PHE A 329 -12.11 28.67 -4.86
C PHE A 329 -11.45 29.51 -5.96
N GLU A 330 -10.12 29.48 -6.01
CA GLU A 330 -9.30 30.30 -6.90
C GLU A 330 -8.79 29.52 -8.12
N ASP A 331 -8.30 30.23 -9.14
CA ASP A 331 -7.76 29.66 -10.38
C ASP A 331 -6.67 28.60 -10.11
N THR A 332 -5.87 28.75 -9.05
CA THR A 332 -4.84 27.78 -8.64
C THR A 332 -5.41 26.42 -8.25
N HIS A 333 -6.58 26.39 -7.62
CA HIS A 333 -7.27 25.14 -7.26
C HIS A 333 -7.88 24.47 -8.49
N GLU A 334 -8.35 25.27 -9.45
CA GLU A 334 -8.82 24.77 -10.73
C GLU A 334 -7.68 24.14 -11.54
N GLU A 335 -6.54 24.84 -11.62
CA GLU A 335 -5.32 24.33 -12.26
C GLU A 335 -4.85 23.01 -11.63
N GLU A 336 -4.95 22.88 -10.30
CA GLU A 336 -4.63 21.62 -9.60
C GLU A 336 -5.53 20.46 -10.04
N ILE A 337 -6.85 20.65 -10.12
CA ILE A 337 -7.79 19.61 -10.59
C ILE A 337 -7.48 19.21 -12.02
N ARG A 338 -7.22 20.19 -12.90
CA ARG A 338 -6.86 19.94 -14.30
C ARG A 338 -5.54 19.17 -14.40
N GLN A 339 -4.57 19.50 -13.57
CA GLN A 339 -3.28 18.83 -13.52
C GLN A 339 -3.40 17.36 -13.09
N TYR A 340 -4.23 17.06 -12.08
CA TYR A 340 -4.55 15.68 -11.69
C TYR A 340 -5.20 14.90 -12.83
N TYR A 341 -6.08 15.54 -13.60
CA TYR A 341 -6.73 14.91 -14.74
C TYR A 341 -5.74 14.64 -15.89
N ASP A 342 -4.87 15.59 -16.21
CA ASP A 342 -3.85 15.43 -17.25
C ASP A 342 -2.90 14.25 -16.95
N ASP A 343 -2.58 14.03 -15.67
CA ASP A 343 -1.72 12.95 -15.21
C ASP A 343 -2.46 11.72 -14.69
N ILE A 344 -3.78 11.66 -14.86
CA ILE A 344 -4.63 10.65 -14.22
C ILE A 344 -4.15 9.21 -14.49
N ARG A 345 -3.56 8.97 -15.67
CA ARG A 345 -3.05 7.66 -16.08
C ARG A 345 -1.86 7.17 -15.23
N TYR A 346 -1.09 8.06 -14.63
CA TYR A 346 -0.01 7.71 -13.69
C TYR A 346 -0.61 7.29 -12.35
N PHE A 347 -1.53 8.10 -11.80
CA PHE A 347 -2.23 7.78 -10.55
C PHE A 347 -3.04 6.48 -10.66
N MET A 348 -3.72 6.26 -11.79
CA MET A 348 -4.46 5.04 -12.07
C MET A 348 -3.56 3.82 -12.12
N ALA A 349 -2.32 3.90 -12.64
CA ALA A 349 -1.42 2.76 -12.66
C ALA A 349 -1.13 2.22 -11.25
N LEU A 350 -0.93 3.11 -10.26
CA LEU A 350 -0.80 2.72 -8.86
C LEU A 350 -2.12 2.20 -8.27
N GLY A 351 -3.22 2.95 -8.44
CA GLY A 351 -4.53 2.55 -7.92
C GLY A 351 -5.05 1.23 -8.50
N SER A 352 -4.61 0.89 -9.71
CA SER A 352 -4.95 -0.35 -10.40
C SER A 352 -4.22 -1.59 -9.90
N HIS A 353 -3.27 -1.45 -8.99
CA HIS A 353 -2.53 -2.57 -8.41
C HIS A 353 -2.56 -2.50 -6.86
N PRO A 354 -3.67 -2.92 -6.22
CA PRO A 354 -3.81 -2.93 -4.77
C PRO A 354 -2.63 -3.51 -3.96
N PRO A 355 -1.97 -4.60 -4.39
CA PRO A 355 -0.80 -5.11 -3.67
C PRO A 355 0.33 -4.07 -3.51
N SER A 356 0.52 -3.17 -4.49
CA SER A 356 1.50 -2.08 -4.39
C SER A 356 1.14 -1.08 -3.30
N VAL A 357 -0.14 -0.70 -3.22
CA VAL A 357 -0.61 0.22 -2.19
C VAL A 357 -0.38 -0.39 -0.81
N GLY A 358 -0.70 -1.67 -0.64
CA GLY A 358 -0.40 -2.42 0.59
C GLY A 358 1.09 -2.40 0.92
N SER A 359 1.94 -2.74 -0.05
CA SER A 359 3.39 -2.77 0.08
C SER A 359 3.96 -1.45 0.61
N VAL A 360 3.52 -0.32 0.04
CA VAL A 360 3.92 1.03 0.48
C VAL A 360 3.41 1.31 1.89
N LEU A 361 2.11 1.11 2.16
CA LEU A 361 1.50 1.44 3.45
C LEU A 361 2.25 0.81 4.63
N TRP A 362 2.49 -0.50 4.56
CA TRP A 362 3.11 -1.23 5.67
C TRP A 362 4.60 -0.95 5.83
N SER A 363 5.26 -0.41 4.79
CA SER A 363 6.64 0.06 4.88
C SER A 363 6.82 1.23 5.87
N ILE A 364 5.75 1.85 6.37
CA ILE A 364 5.83 2.87 7.43
C ILE A 364 6.54 2.35 8.69
N PHE A 365 6.40 1.06 8.99
CA PHE A 365 6.99 0.41 10.15
C PHE A 365 8.37 -0.20 9.88
N TRP A 366 8.77 -0.29 8.61
CA TRP A 366 10.06 -0.83 8.21
C TRP A 366 11.21 0.10 8.62
N GLN A 367 12.37 -0.51 8.89
CA GLN A 367 13.60 0.17 9.28
C GLN A 367 14.81 -0.58 8.68
N PRO A 368 15.71 0.11 7.94
CA PRO A 368 16.75 -0.54 7.13
C PRO A 368 17.80 -1.32 7.94
N ASP A 369 18.13 -0.84 9.13
CA ASP A 369 19.21 -1.38 9.96
C ASP A 369 18.73 -2.36 11.04
N ILE A 370 17.47 -2.79 10.97
CA ILE A 370 16.92 -3.82 11.86
C ILE A 370 17.09 -5.20 11.23
N ASP A 371 17.86 -6.03 11.92
CA ASP A 371 18.03 -7.44 11.56
C ASP A 371 16.72 -8.22 11.71
N CYS A 372 16.52 -9.20 10.85
CA CYS A 372 15.27 -9.96 10.77
C CYS A 372 14.94 -10.73 12.07
N ASN A 373 15.93 -11.11 12.88
CA ASN A 373 15.71 -11.71 14.21
C ASN A 373 15.40 -10.68 15.32
N LEU A 374 15.47 -9.38 15.04
CA LEU A 374 15.21 -8.28 15.98
C LEU A 374 13.94 -7.47 15.64
N VAL A 375 13.13 -7.94 14.69
CA VAL A 375 11.88 -7.29 14.26
C VAL A 375 10.85 -7.23 15.38
N GLY A 376 10.69 -8.28 16.17
CA GLY A 376 9.75 -8.33 17.29
C GLY A 376 9.97 -7.22 18.32
N PRO A 377 11.20 -7.05 18.84
CA PRO A 377 11.54 -5.94 19.73
C PRO A 377 11.32 -4.56 19.11
N TRP A 378 11.63 -4.39 17.82
CA TRP A 378 11.36 -3.15 17.09
C TRP A 378 9.85 -2.86 17.04
N LEU A 379 9.04 -3.75 16.48
CA LEU A 379 7.59 -3.56 16.36
C LEU A 379 6.86 -3.47 17.71
N SER A 380 7.34 -4.18 18.73
CA SER A 380 6.79 -4.06 20.09
C SER A 380 7.00 -2.65 20.65
N SER A 381 8.12 -2.00 20.32
CA SER A 381 8.37 -0.62 20.74
C SER A 381 7.45 0.38 20.03
N ILE A 382 7.10 0.11 18.76
CA ILE A 382 6.11 0.88 18.00
C ILE A 382 4.74 0.78 18.70
N LEU A 383 4.32 -0.44 19.02
CA LEU A 383 3.01 -0.67 19.65
C LEU A 383 2.92 -0.07 21.06
N GLU A 384 4.02 -0.04 21.82
CA GLU A 384 4.09 0.64 23.12
C GLU A 384 3.75 2.14 22.98
N VAL A 385 4.23 2.81 21.94
CA VAL A 385 4.02 4.25 21.69
C VAL A 385 2.68 4.52 21.02
N LEU A 386 2.34 3.80 19.95
CA LEU A 386 1.09 4.00 19.19
C LEU A 386 -0.15 3.41 19.88
N GLY A 387 0.02 2.40 20.74
CA GLY A 387 -1.08 1.68 21.37
C GLY A 387 -2.12 2.56 22.07
N PRO A 388 -1.73 3.58 22.86
CA PRO A 388 -2.66 4.54 23.43
C PRO A 388 -3.48 5.31 22.38
N ALA A 389 -2.84 5.81 21.31
CA ALA A 389 -3.50 6.55 20.24
C ALA A 389 -4.46 5.65 19.44
N ILE A 390 -4.08 4.39 19.19
CA ILE A 390 -4.93 3.37 18.57
C ILE A 390 -6.19 3.12 19.40
N ARG A 391 -6.05 2.86 20.71
CA ARG A 391 -7.19 2.60 21.61
C ARG A 391 -8.12 3.81 21.74
N GLN A 392 -7.57 5.01 21.70
CA GLN A 392 -8.33 6.27 21.76
C GLN A 392 -8.85 6.72 20.39
N LYS A 393 -8.57 5.97 19.31
CA LYS A 393 -8.95 6.30 17.93
C LYS A 393 -8.45 7.71 17.51
N HIS A 394 -7.29 8.12 18.00
CA HIS A 394 -6.66 9.40 17.66
C HIS A 394 -5.95 9.31 16.30
N VAL A 395 -6.72 9.17 15.23
CA VAL A 395 -6.24 8.97 13.85
C VAL A 395 -5.31 10.10 13.41
N GLU A 396 -5.67 11.35 13.70
CA GLU A 396 -4.86 12.53 13.39
C GLU A 396 -3.42 12.42 13.92
N VAL A 397 -3.26 12.06 15.20
CA VAL A 397 -1.94 11.93 15.83
C VAL A 397 -1.11 10.81 15.21
N ILE A 398 -1.74 9.67 14.90
CA ILE A 398 -1.09 8.54 14.23
C ILE A 398 -0.57 8.99 12.85
N LEU A 399 -1.40 9.72 12.10
CA LEU A 399 -1.06 10.20 10.77
C LEU A 399 0.04 11.26 10.81
N GLN A 400 0.02 12.18 11.78
CA GLN A 400 1.09 13.16 11.99
C GLN A 400 2.43 12.49 12.31
N MET A 401 2.43 11.43 13.12
CA MET A 401 3.64 10.62 13.34
C MET A 401 4.13 9.95 12.05
N PHE A 402 3.21 9.48 11.20
CA PHE A 402 3.57 8.88 9.91
C PHE A 402 4.15 9.91 8.96
N VAL A 403 3.58 11.12 8.88
CA VAL A 403 4.11 12.23 8.08
C VAL A 403 5.50 12.63 8.56
N ALA A 404 5.70 12.77 9.87
CA ALA A 404 7.01 13.08 10.46
C ALA A 404 8.07 12.00 10.17
N ARG A 405 7.64 10.75 9.95
CA ARG A 405 8.52 9.63 9.67
C ARG A 405 8.81 9.45 8.18
N ARG A 406 7.79 9.31 7.34
CA ARG A 406 7.89 8.96 5.92
C ARG A 406 6.75 9.59 5.13
N PRO A 407 6.87 10.86 4.69
CA PRO A 407 5.75 11.57 4.06
C PRO A 407 5.20 10.88 2.80
N ARG A 408 6.08 10.29 1.96
CA ARG A 408 5.70 9.55 0.74
C ARG A 408 4.85 8.31 1.02
N VAL A 409 5.00 7.73 2.22
CA VAL A 409 4.17 6.60 2.69
C VAL A 409 2.92 7.12 3.39
N ALA A 410 3.04 8.19 4.17
CA ALA A 410 1.97 8.75 4.98
C ALA A 410 0.78 9.26 4.16
N ILE A 411 1.02 9.78 2.95
CA ILE A 411 -0.06 10.23 2.06
C ILE A 411 -1.02 9.09 1.66
N TRP A 412 -0.52 7.85 1.56
CA TRP A 412 -1.36 6.68 1.33
C TRP A 412 -2.17 6.30 2.58
N TRP A 413 -1.58 6.43 3.78
CA TRP A 413 -2.33 6.25 5.03
C TRP A 413 -3.43 7.28 5.19
N MET A 414 -3.15 8.54 4.81
CA MET A 414 -4.16 9.59 4.76
C MET A 414 -5.33 9.20 3.86
N ALA A 415 -5.04 8.75 2.64
CA ALA A 415 -6.04 8.28 1.69
C ALA A 415 -6.90 7.14 2.27
N VAL A 416 -6.27 6.17 2.96
CA VAL A 416 -6.98 5.05 3.61
C VAL A 416 -7.89 5.53 4.74
N PHE A 417 -7.43 6.47 5.58
CA PHE A 417 -8.25 7.02 6.65
C PHE A 417 -9.42 7.88 6.14
N LEU A 418 -9.27 8.55 4.99
CA LEU A 418 -10.36 9.30 4.36
C LEU A 418 -11.54 8.41 3.92
N LEU A 419 -11.27 7.16 3.52
CA LEU A 419 -12.30 6.16 3.19
C LEU A 419 -12.81 5.37 4.40
N GLY A 420 -12.27 5.61 5.60
CA GLY A 420 -12.01 4.54 6.55
C GLY A 420 -13.10 4.20 7.57
N ASP A 421 -13.26 2.90 7.77
CA ASP A 421 -13.67 2.23 9.00
C ASP A 421 -12.48 2.18 9.98
N LEU A 422 -12.71 2.55 11.23
CA LEU A 422 -11.70 2.55 12.28
C LEU A 422 -11.13 1.17 12.61
N THR A 423 -11.73 0.07 12.12
CA THR A 423 -11.13 -1.28 12.22
C THR A 423 -9.79 -1.41 11.49
N ILE A 424 -9.41 -0.46 10.62
CA ILE A 424 -8.06 -0.42 10.04
C ILE A 424 -6.98 -0.22 11.13
N LEU A 425 -7.31 0.39 12.26
CA LEU A 425 -6.41 0.51 13.40
C LEU A 425 -6.08 -0.86 14.01
N ASP A 426 -7.01 -1.82 13.96
CA ASP A 426 -6.77 -3.20 14.39
C ASP A 426 -5.77 -3.90 13.46
N CYS A 427 -5.75 -3.55 12.17
CA CYS A 427 -4.75 -4.06 11.23
C CYS A 427 -3.36 -3.54 11.57
N ILE A 428 -3.21 -2.28 11.99
CA ILE A 428 -1.94 -1.73 12.50
C ILE A 428 -1.47 -2.52 13.72
N GLN A 429 -2.35 -2.69 14.71
CA GLN A 429 -2.03 -3.44 15.92
C GLN A 429 -1.62 -4.89 15.58
N ARG A 430 -2.40 -5.59 14.75
CA ARG A 430 -2.10 -6.97 14.35
C ARG A 430 -0.77 -7.07 13.59
N TYR A 431 -0.50 -6.15 12.67
CA TYR A 431 0.77 -6.11 11.95
C TYR A 431 1.96 -5.96 12.90
N THR A 432 1.90 -5.04 13.86
CA THR A 432 2.99 -4.87 14.83
C THR A 432 3.21 -6.08 15.74
N GLN A 433 2.18 -6.89 15.98
CA GLN A 433 2.26 -8.09 16.80
C GLN A 433 2.65 -9.35 16.02
N LYS A 434 2.23 -9.47 14.76
CA LYS A 434 2.27 -10.72 13.99
C LYS A 434 2.91 -10.62 12.59
N VAL A 435 3.21 -9.41 12.09
CA VAL A 435 3.63 -9.15 10.68
C VAL A 435 2.58 -9.66 9.69
N GLU A 436 1.32 -9.62 10.10
CA GLU A 436 0.14 -10.02 9.36
C GLU A 436 -0.97 -9.02 9.66
N GLU A 437 -1.64 -8.51 8.63
CA GLU A 437 -2.66 -7.47 8.76
C GLU A 437 -4.06 -8.09 8.97
N LYS A 438 -4.25 -9.28 8.39
CA LYS A 438 -5.48 -10.10 8.41
C LYS A 438 -5.14 -11.52 8.81
N GLY A 439 -6.09 -12.22 9.45
CA GLY A 439 -5.95 -13.66 9.71
C GLY A 439 -6.19 -14.48 8.45
N GLY A 440 -5.25 -15.36 8.09
CA GLY A 440 -5.44 -16.42 7.09
C GLY A 440 -5.45 -16.03 5.61
N ALA A 441 -5.43 -14.73 5.28
CA ALA A 441 -5.20 -14.22 3.93
C ALA A 441 -3.77 -13.64 3.87
N GLY A 442 -2.99 -13.97 2.83
CA GLY A 442 -1.57 -13.61 2.73
C GLY A 442 -1.25 -12.13 3.05
N SER A 443 0.00 -11.86 3.45
CA SER A 443 0.41 -10.53 3.91
C SER A 443 0.34 -9.48 2.79
N MET A 444 -0.20 -8.32 3.14
CA MET A 444 -0.25 -7.14 2.26
C MET A 444 1.02 -6.29 2.34
N ALA A 445 1.94 -6.61 3.25
CA ALA A 445 3.20 -5.90 3.48
C ALA A 445 4.40 -6.48 2.71
N ALA A 446 4.17 -7.34 1.71
CA ALA A 446 5.26 -7.88 0.90
C ALA A 446 5.94 -6.72 0.12
N PRO A 447 7.24 -6.42 0.35
CA PRO A 447 7.93 -5.32 -0.31
C PRO A 447 8.06 -5.57 -1.81
N ASP A 448 7.97 -4.52 -2.61
CA ASP A 448 8.16 -4.59 -4.06
C ASP A 448 9.17 -3.53 -4.52
N PRO A 449 10.37 -3.93 -4.96
CA PRO A 449 11.38 -3.00 -5.46
C PRO A 449 10.90 -2.13 -6.63
N ILE A 450 9.94 -2.62 -7.43
CA ILE A 450 9.31 -1.81 -8.48
C ILE A 450 8.59 -0.61 -7.86
N ILE A 451 7.89 -0.85 -6.75
CA ILE A 451 7.09 0.17 -6.08
C ILE A 451 7.94 1.10 -5.25
N SER A 452 9.03 0.59 -4.68
CA SER A 452 10.11 1.41 -4.13
C SER A 452 10.63 2.41 -5.17
N ALA A 453 10.95 1.96 -6.39
CA ALA A 453 11.39 2.84 -7.48
C ALA A 453 10.29 3.83 -7.92
N TRP A 454 9.05 3.36 -8.06
CA TRP A 454 7.93 4.17 -8.49
C TRP A 454 7.53 5.27 -7.50
N THR A 455 7.62 4.99 -6.19
CA THR A 455 7.17 5.92 -5.16
C THR A 455 8.33 6.66 -4.49
N GLY A 456 9.57 6.23 -4.72
CA GLY A 456 10.76 6.69 -4.00
C GLY A 456 10.81 6.22 -2.54
N ALA A 457 9.84 5.42 -2.07
CA ALA A 457 9.76 4.94 -0.70
C ALA A 457 10.31 3.52 -0.58
N LYS A 458 11.53 3.37 -0.06
CA LYS A 458 12.16 2.07 0.19
C LYS A 458 11.34 1.19 1.14
N GLN A 459 11.27 -0.11 0.90
CA GLN A 459 10.37 -1.03 1.61
C GLN A 459 11.10 -2.22 2.23
N SER A 460 12.35 -2.42 1.82
CA SER A 460 13.16 -3.56 2.20
C SER A 460 14.65 -3.24 2.13
N PHE A 461 15.48 -4.09 2.76
CA PHE A 461 16.92 -4.01 2.58
C PHE A 461 17.36 -4.26 1.12
N LEU A 462 16.51 -4.88 0.29
CA LEU A 462 16.78 -5.10 -1.13
C LEU A 462 16.77 -3.79 -1.91
N ASP A 463 16.13 -2.73 -1.39
CA ASP A 463 16.07 -1.40 -1.99
C ASP A 463 17.30 -0.54 -1.68
N ASP A 464 18.18 -1.01 -0.79
CA ASP A 464 19.44 -0.36 -0.48
C ASP A 464 20.56 -0.81 -1.40
N GLU A 465 21.43 0.14 -1.75
CA GLU A 465 22.63 -0.10 -2.52
C GLU A 465 23.65 -0.92 -1.74
N ARG A 466 24.49 -1.65 -2.46
CA ARG A 466 25.58 -2.41 -1.88
C ARG A 466 26.88 -1.62 -1.95
N ASP A 467 27.40 -1.23 -0.79
CA ASP A 467 28.65 -0.49 -0.71
C ASP A 467 29.90 -1.37 -0.64
N ALA A 468 29.76 -2.63 -0.21
CA ALA A 468 30.89 -3.54 -0.04
C ALA A 468 31.26 -4.30 -1.33
N THR A 469 32.55 -4.59 -1.46
CA THR A 469 33.12 -5.51 -2.46
C THR A 469 33.98 -6.55 -1.77
N TYR A 470 33.92 -7.79 -2.25
CA TYR A 470 34.56 -8.95 -1.62
C TYR A 470 35.54 -9.59 -2.60
N GLY A 471 36.81 -9.16 -2.55
CA GLY A 471 37.86 -9.58 -3.50
C GLY A 471 38.52 -10.90 -3.12
N GLU A 472 38.84 -11.09 -1.85
CA GLU A 472 39.62 -12.23 -1.38
C GLU A 472 38.72 -13.42 -1.03
N GLN A 473 39.19 -14.65 -1.23
CA GLN A 473 38.42 -15.86 -0.89
C GLN A 473 38.12 -15.98 0.61
N SER A 474 38.96 -15.39 1.46
CA SER A 474 38.76 -15.36 2.91
C SER A 474 37.80 -14.27 3.39
N ASP A 475 37.25 -13.45 2.48
CA ASP A 475 36.35 -12.37 2.86
C ASP A 475 35.05 -12.90 3.49
N LEU A 476 34.58 -12.20 4.51
CA LEU A 476 33.31 -12.46 5.17
C LEU A 476 32.21 -11.65 4.48
N VAL A 477 31.44 -12.32 3.64
CA VAL A 477 30.31 -11.73 2.91
C VAL A 477 29.11 -11.64 3.83
N SER A 478 28.49 -10.46 3.93
CA SER A 478 27.26 -10.31 4.70
C SER A 478 26.12 -11.11 4.06
N ARG A 479 25.26 -11.75 4.86
CA ARG A 479 24.09 -12.46 4.31
C ARG A 479 23.14 -11.53 3.56
N ALA A 480 23.10 -10.25 3.94
CA ALA A 480 22.33 -9.23 3.25
C ALA A 480 22.83 -9.04 1.80
N ASP A 481 24.13 -8.92 1.62
CA ASP A 481 24.72 -8.73 0.29
C ASP A 481 24.64 -9.99 -0.57
N LEU A 482 24.82 -11.16 0.03
CA LEU A 482 24.58 -12.43 -0.65
C LEU A 482 23.15 -12.52 -1.21
N LEU A 483 22.15 -12.25 -0.36
CA LEU A 483 20.75 -12.30 -0.78
C LEU A 483 20.37 -11.21 -1.78
N ARG A 484 20.98 -10.02 -1.71
CA ARG A 484 20.85 -8.99 -2.77
C ARG A 484 21.37 -9.52 -4.11
N CYS A 485 22.56 -10.11 -4.13
CA CYS A 485 23.13 -10.66 -5.37
C CYS A 485 22.26 -11.78 -5.95
N ARG A 486 21.75 -12.69 -5.10
CA ARG A 486 20.80 -13.74 -5.53
C ARG A 486 19.50 -13.14 -6.09
N PHE A 487 18.96 -12.12 -5.44
CA PHE A 487 17.79 -11.40 -5.91
C PHE A 487 18.01 -10.75 -7.28
N ASP A 488 19.15 -10.10 -7.50
CA ASP A 488 19.47 -9.41 -8.76
C ASP A 488 19.70 -10.37 -9.95
N LEU A 489 20.06 -11.62 -9.67
CA LEU A 489 20.05 -12.69 -10.66
C LEU A 489 18.64 -13.24 -10.95
N LYS A 490 17.71 -13.10 -10.01
CA LYS A 490 16.36 -13.67 -10.04
C LYS A 490 15.26 -12.61 -9.98
N LEU A 491 15.44 -11.48 -10.66
CA LEU A 491 14.47 -10.35 -10.66
C LEU A 491 13.06 -10.73 -11.13
N GLN A 492 12.90 -11.87 -11.81
CA GLN A 492 11.60 -12.37 -12.28
C GLN A 492 10.88 -13.26 -11.26
N ASP A 493 11.56 -13.69 -10.20
CA ASP A 493 11.02 -14.61 -9.20
C ASP A 493 10.06 -13.91 -8.24
N TYR A 494 8.98 -14.60 -7.86
CA TYR A 494 7.95 -14.09 -6.97
C TYR A 494 8.27 -14.34 -5.50
N ASP A 495 8.99 -15.41 -5.18
CA ASP A 495 9.19 -15.80 -3.79
C ASP A 495 10.07 -14.76 -3.04
N SER A 496 11.02 -14.15 -3.74
CA SER A 496 12.05 -13.24 -3.21
C SER A 496 11.52 -11.92 -2.65
N VAL A 497 10.27 -11.61 -2.97
CA VAL A 497 9.50 -10.42 -2.58
C VAL A 497 9.10 -10.48 -1.10
N LEU A 498 9.25 -11.62 -0.43
CA LEU A 498 8.89 -11.74 0.99
C LEU A 498 9.95 -11.18 1.95
N LEU A 499 11.14 -10.83 1.45
CA LEU A 499 12.30 -10.40 2.21
C LEU A 499 12.33 -8.88 2.47
N SER A 500 11.73 -8.43 3.58
CA SER A 500 11.74 -7.00 3.96
C SER A 500 12.92 -6.61 4.86
N TRP A 501 13.19 -7.43 5.88
CA TRP A 501 14.12 -7.10 6.97
C TRP A 501 15.53 -7.59 6.69
N ARG A 502 16.53 -6.91 7.26
CA ARG A 502 17.94 -7.17 6.97
C ARG A 502 18.36 -8.58 7.43
N PRO A 503 18.97 -9.41 6.55
CA PRO A 503 19.57 -10.66 6.95
C PRO A 503 20.79 -10.44 7.87
N PHE A 504 20.89 -11.22 8.95
CA PHE A 504 22.00 -11.10 9.91
C PHE A 504 23.13 -12.11 9.67
N GLY A 505 24.34 -11.71 10.07
CA GLY A 505 25.55 -12.53 10.03
C GLY A 505 26.23 -12.60 8.66
N TYR A 506 27.23 -13.49 8.58
CA TYR A 506 28.22 -13.54 7.50
C TYR A 506 28.49 -14.97 7.06
N ILE A 507 28.98 -15.12 5.83
CA ILE A 507 29.40 -16.38 5.20
C ILE A 507 30.77 -16.15 4.55
N GLN A 508 31.67 -17.14 4.62
CA GLN A 508 32.96 -17.03 3.93
C GLN A 508 32.76 -17.12 2.42
N LYS A 509 33.45 -16.28 1.64
CA LYS A 509 33.26 -16.21 0.19
C LYS A 509 33.53 -17.56 -0.52
N ASP A 510 34.49 -18.35 -0.03
CA ASP A 510 34.80 -19.68 -0.57
C ASP A 510 33.69 -20.73 -0.38
N GLN A 511 32.68 -20.43 0.46
CA GLN A 511 31.48 -21.24 0.67
C GLN A 511 30.28 -20.75 -0.16
N ILE A 512 30.46 -19.70 -0.95
CA ILE A 512 29.42 -19.11 -1.81
C ILE A 512 29.59 -19.59 -3.24
N GLU A 513 28.46 -19.74 -3.94
CA GLU A 513 28.39 -20.16 -5.34
C GLU A 513 29.28 -19.27 -6.24
N LEU A 514 30.08 -19.89 -7.10
CA LEU A 514 31.06 -19.20 -7.96
C LEU A 514 30.37 -18.21 -8.91
N GLU A 515 29.13 -18.49 -9.29
CA GLU A 515 28.27 -17.64 -10.13
C GLU A 515 28.03 -16.25 -9.54
N LEU A 516 28.12 -16.12 -8.21
CA LEU A 516 27.92 -14.84 -7.50
C LEU A 516 29.22 -14.05 -7.34
N TRP A 517 30.38 -14.66 -7.54
CA TRP A 517 31.68 -14.00 -7.30
C TRP A 517 31.87 -12.73 -8.14
N PRO A 518 31.56 -12.69 -9.45
CA PRO A 518 31.71 -11.47 -10.23
C PRO A 518 30.86 -10.30 -9.68
N LEU A 519 29.65 -10.61 -9.21
CA LEU A 519 28.78 -9.62 -8.58
C LEU A 519 29.35 -9.17 -7.24
N LEU A 520 29.85 -10.09 -6.41
CA LEU A 520 30.42 -9.78 -5.09
C LEU A 520 31.73 -8.97 -5.17
N GLU A 521 32.53 -9.21 -6.21
CA GLU A 521 33.82 -8.54 -6.44
C GLU A 521 33.68 -7.15 -7.06
N THR A 522 32.55 -6.87 -7.73
CA THR A 522 32.35 -5.64 -8.52
C THR A 522 31.26 -4.77 -7.91
N ARG A 523 31.52 -3.48 -7.68
CA ARG A 523 30.47 -2.54 -7.25
C ARG A 523 29.50 -2.30 -8.40
N TYR A 524 28.21 -2.52 -8.16
CA TYR A 524 27.14 -2.29 -9.13
C TYR A 524 25.92 -1.68 -8.46
N VAL A 525 25.11 -0.98 -9.25
CA VAL A 525 23.83 -0.42 -8.82
C VAL A 525 22.71 -1.08 -9.63
N ARG A 526 21.65 -1.51 -8.94
CA ARG A 526 20.40 -1.91 -9.58
C ARG A 526 19.51 -0.67 -9.71
N GLU A 527 19.31 -0.23 -10.94
CA GLU A 527 18.49 0.94 -11.24
C GLU A 527 17.24 0.53 -12.01
N TYR A 528 16.10 1.07 -11.60
CA TYR A 528 14.89 0.97 -12.40
C TYR A 528 15.11 1.76 -13.70
N HIS A 529 14.86 1.12 -14.84
CA HIS A 529 15.08 1.73 -16.15
C HIS A 529 13.75 2.16 -16.78
N SER A 530 12.79 1.23 -16.90
CA SER A 530 11.51 1.51 -17.55
C SER A 530 10.46 0.43 -17.26
N PHE A 531 9.23 0.65 -17.70
CA PHE A 531 8.16 -0.32 -17.67
C PHE A 531 7.62 -0.65 -19.05
N VAL A 532 7.28 -1.91 -19.29
CA VAL A 532 6.73 -2.38 -20.56
C VAL A 532 5.35 -2.97 -20.33
N TRP A 533 4.35 -2.48 -21.06
CA TRP A 533 2.98 -2.99 -21.02
C TRP A 533 2.74 -4.08 -22.06
N TYR A 534 1.85 -5.01 -21.73
CA TYR A 534 1.37 -6.08 -22.62
C TYR A 534 -0.15 -6.00 -22.76
N PRO A 535 -0.66 -5.16 -23.68
CA PRO A 535 -2.09 -4.89 -23.83
C PRO A 535 -2.89 -6.11 -24.28
N ASP A 536 -2.27 -7.01 -25.05
CA ASP A 536 -2.88 -8.26 -25.48
C ASP A 536 -1.82 -9.37 -25.49
N ARG A 537 -2.24 -10.62 -25.32
CA ARG A 537 -1.37 -11.80 -25.33
C ARG A 537 -0.67 -12.00 -26.67
N THR A 538 -1.26 -11.52 -27.76
CA THR A 538 -0.74 -11.72 -29.13
C THR A 538 -0.09 -10.47 -29.73
N SER A 539 -0.35 -9.31 -29.14
CA SER A 539 0.19 -8.04 -29.59
C SER A 539 1.63 -7.84 -29.10
N PRO A 540 2.47 -7.13 -29.87
CA PRO A 540 3.80 -6.76 -29.40
C PRO A 540 3.70 -5.89 -28.15
N ALA A 541 4.72 -5.99 -27.31
CA ALA A 541 4.85 -5.16 -26.12
C ALA A 541 4.87 -3.66 -26.51
N THR A 542 4.37 -2.79 -25.64
CA THR A 542 4.42 -1.35 -25.89
C THR A 542 5.86 -0.83 -25.88
N THR A 543 6.06 0.38 -26.38
CA THR A 543 7.28 1.13 -26.11
C THR A 543 7.51 1.21 -24.59
N PRO A 544 8.76 1.06 -24.10
CA PRO A 544 9.05 1.21 -22.68
C PRO A 544 8.73 2.62 -22.19
N GLU A 545 7.99 2.73 -21.10
CA GLU A 545 7.63 3.97 -20.41
C GLU A 545 8.65 4.23 -19.29
N LEU A 546 9.23 5.42 -19.25
CA LEU A 546 10.26 5.78 -18.26
C LEU A 546 9.65 6.22 -16.92
N GLY A 547 8.41 6.73 -16.96
CA GLY A 547 7.64 7.14 -15.79
C GLY A 547 7.56 8.64 -15.62
N LEU A 548 6.68 9.10 -14.71
CA LEU A 548 6.26 10.50 -14.59
C LEU A 548 7.43 11.50 -14.61
N ARG A 549 8.45 11.25 -13.78
CA ARG A 549 9.60 12.14 -13.65
C ARG A 549 10.37 12.32 -14.96
N HIS A 550 10.59 11.24 -15.70
CA HIS A 550 11.26 11.28 -16.99
C HIS A 550 10.38 11.84 -18.09
N ASP A 551 9.09 11.47 -18.10
CA ASP A 551 8.15 11.86 -19.16
C ASP A 551 7.77 13.35 -19.08
N THR A 552 7.71 13.91 -17.86
CA THR A 552 7.20 15.27 -17.61
C THR A 552 8.25 16.24 -17.07
N GLY A 553 9.40 15.74 -16.61
CA GLY A 553 10.46 16.53 -15.98
C GLY A 553 10.11 17.05 -14.57
N ARG A 554 8.92 16.73 -14.05
CA ARG A 554 8.49 17.10 -12.69
C ARG A 554 9.02 16.08 -11.68
N ASP A 555 9.59 16.59 -10.59
CA ASP A 555 10.16 15.79 -9.52
C ASP A 555 10.05 16.57 -8.21
N VAL A 556 9.42 15.98 -7.20
CA VAL A 556 9.34 16.58 -5.86
C VAL A 556 10.54 16.09 -5.04
N LYS A 557 11.62 16.88 -5.04
CA LYS A 557 12.94 16.45 -4.52
C LYS A 557 13.10 16.54 -3.00
N ASP A 558 12.32 17.37 -2.34
CA ASP A 558 12.50 17.73 -0.92
C ASP A 558 11.52 17.01 0.02
N VAL A 559 11.44 15.68 -0.10
CA VAL A 559 10.57 14.83 0.73
C VAL A 559 11.38 13.69 1.35
N PRO A 560 12.29 13.98 2.29
CA PRO A 560 13.15 12.97 2.90
C PRO A 560 12.38 12.10 3.90
N ASP A 561 12.74 10.82 3.98
CA ASP A 561 12.33 9.96 5.08
C ASP A 561 13.19 10.23 6.34
N ASN A 562 12.55 10.24 7.51
CA ASN A 562 13.19 10.28 8.81
C ASN A 562 13.36 8.85 9.36
N LEU A 563 14.39 8.17 8.87
CA LEU A 563 14.76 6.80 9.29
C LEU A 563 15.93 6.78 10.30
N ASP A 564 16.37 7.95 10.77
CA ASP A 564 17.43 8.04 11.78
C ASP A 564 16.95 7.49 13.13
N ARG A 565 17.78 6.63 13.73
CA ARG A 565 17.47 6.05 15.05
C ARG A 565 17.89 6.98 16.17
N SER A 566 16.96 7.25 17.07
CA SER A 566 17.28 7.89 18.34
C SER A 566 18.01 6.90 19.25
N SER A 567 19.32 7.08 19.45
CA SER A 567 20.08 6.27 20.41
C SER A 567 20.04 6.92 21.79
N THR A 568 19.52 6.19 22.76
CA THR A 568 19.60 6.61 24.16
C THR A 568 20.86 6.01 24.78
N GLY A 569 21.92 6.82 24.82
CA GLY A 569 23.15 6.46 25.52
C GLY A 569 22.86 6.10 26.98
N ILE A 570 23.52 5.03 27.45
CA ILE A 570 23.53 4.48 28.82
C ILE A 570 22.41 3.47 29.15
N VAL A 571 22.83 2.31 29.67
CA VAL A 571 21.99 1.24 30.20
C VAL A 571 21.45 1.65 31.58
N SER A 572 20.21 2.13 31.65
CA SER A 572 19.48 2.12 32.91
C SER A 572 19.20 0.67 33.30
N LYS A 573 19.85 0.19 34.37
CA LYS A 573 19.53 -1.11 35.00
C LYS A 573 18.26 -0.92 35.82
N GLY A 574 17.14 -1.51 35.40
CA GLY A 574 15.96 -1.66 36.25
C GLY A 574 14.59 -1.28 35.65
N GLY A 575 14.46 -1.08 34.34
CA GLY A 575 13.17 -0.81 33.70
C GLY A 575 12.29 -2.05 33.57
N TYR A 576 10.97 -1.87 33.71
CA TYR A 576 9.93 -2.83 33.30
C TYR A 576 10.20 -3.33 31.88
N GLN A 577 10.27 -4.65 31.68
CA GLN A 577 10.30 -5.25 30.34
C GLN A 577 8.86 -5.52 29.91
N PRO A 578 8.32 -4.80 28.92
CA PRO A 578 7.02 -5.14 28.36
C PRO A 578 7.07 -6.52 27.70
N SER A 579 5.91 -7.16 27.57
CA SER A 579 5.75 -8.41 26.84
C SER A 579 6.15 -8.20 25.37
N LEU A 580 7.27 -8.78 24.95
CA LEU A 580 7.77 -8.67 23.58
C LEU A 580 7.20 -9.80 22.74
N SER A 581 6.59 -9.49 21.59
CA SER A 581 6.20 -10.52 20.63
C SER A 581 7.43 -11.06 19.91
N ILE A 582 7.68 -12.37 20.02
CA ILE A 582 8.77 -13.07 19.30
C ILE A 582 8.38 -13.37 17.85
N ARG A 583 7.07 -13.51 17.59
CA ARG A 583 6.55 -13.99 16.31
C ARG A 583 7.08 -13.20 15.09
N PRO A 584 7.12 -11.86 15.09
CA PRO A 584 7.70 -11.09 13.98
C PRO A 584 9.16 -11.45 13.67
N SER A 585 9.98 -11.63 14.70
CA SER A 585 11.38 -12.02 14.53
C SER A 585 11.49 -13.42 13.92
N ARG A 586 10.69 -14.37 14.40
CA ARG A 586 10.71 -15.74 13.86
C ARG A 586 10.25 -15.81 12.42
N ILE A 587 9.14 -15.15 12.07
CA ILE A 587 8.63 -15.13 10.69
C ILE A 587 9.67 -14.52 9.75
N SER A 588 10.29 -13.41 10.15
CA SER A 588 11.29 -12.73 9.34
C SER A 588 12.58 -13.54 9.18
N THR A 589 13.05 -14.19 10.26
CA THR A 589 14.20 -15.12 10.17
C THR A 589 13.87 -16.36 9.34
N ARG A 590 12.66 -16.91 9.44
CA ARG A 590 12.22 -18.05 8.61
C ARG A 590 12.24 -17.68 7.13
N ARG A 591 11.77 -16.48 6.77
CA ARG A 591 11.86 -15.96 5.40
C ARG A 591 13.31 -15.84 4.95
N MET A 592 14.19 -15.27 5.79
CA MET A 592 15.62 -15.21 5.48
C MET A 592 16.21 -16.61 5.18
N LEU A 593 15.96 -17.60 6.04
CA LEU A 593 16.46 -18.96 5.83
C LEU A 593 15.90 -19.61 4.56
N ASN A 594 14.61 -19.41 4.29
CA ASN A 594 13.95 -19.90 3.06
C ASN A 594 14.68 -19.43 1.79
N PHE A 595 15.32 -18.26 1.83
CA PHE A 595 16.13 -17.73 0.73
C PHE A 595 17.57 -18.19 0.75
N LEU A 596 18.14 -18.38 1.93
CA LEU A 596 19.53 -18.83 2.07
C LEU A 596 19.73 -20.28 1.59
N VAL A 597 18.73 -21.15 1.77
CA VAL A 597 18.81 -22.55 1.31
C VAL A 597 18.75 -22.70 -0.21
N GLU A 598 18.30 -21.66 -0.93
CA GLU A 598 18.21 -21.71 -2.39
C GLU A 598 19.45 -21.10 -3.05
N ASP A 599 20.10 -21.87 -3.91
CA ASP A 599 21.27 -21.43 -4.67
C ASP A 599 20.90 -20.60 -5.92
N THR A 600 21.87 -20.13 -6.68
CA THR A 600 21.62 -19.40 -7.94
C THR A 600 20.93 -20.21 -9.03
N ALA A 601 21.04 -21.54 -9.01
CA ALA A 601 20.39 -22.44 -9.96
C ALA A 601 18.94 -22.77 -9.58
N GLY A 602 18.51 -22.40 -8.37
CA GLY A 602 17.18 -22.73 -7.83
C GLY A 602 17.15 -24.07 -7.07
N THR A 603 18.31 -24.70 -6.86
CA THR A 603 18.43 -25.89 -6.01
C THR A 603 18.26 -25.47 -4.55
N ARG A 604 17.43 -26.20 -3.81
CA ARG A 604 17.18 -25.94 -2.40
C ARG A 604 17.87 -27.00 -1.55
N ASP A 605 18.90 -26.61 -0.83
CA ASP A 605 19.71 -27.45 0.05
C ASP A 605 20.08 -26.66 1.31
N TRP A 606 20.00 -27.29 2.47
CA TRP A 606 20.36 -26.68 3.74
C TRP A 606 21.83 -26.24 3.81
N THR A 607 22.71 -26.99 3.16
CA THR A 607 24.14 -26.68 3.12
C THR A 607 24.42 -25.30 2.50
N ASN A 608 23.54 -24.82 1.61
CA ASN A 608 23.62 -23.48 1.02
C ASN A 608 23.43 -22.35 2.03
N ALA A 609 22.78 -22.61 3.19
CA ALA A 609 22.58 -21.60 4.22
C ALA A 609 23.83 -21.36 5.08
N VAL A 610 24.78 -22.29 5.06
CA VAL A 610 26.08 -22.22 5.75
C VAL A 610 25.91 -21.74 7.21
N LEU A 611 25.10 -22.49 7.97
CA LEU A 611 24.90 -22.24 9.39
C LEU A 611 25.89 -23.06 10.22
N PRO A 612 26.43 -22.50 11.32
CA PRO A 612 27.46 -23.14 12.13
C PRO A 612 26.94 -24.30 13.02
N VAL A 613 25.70 -24.75 12.82
CA VAL A 613 25.02 -25.75 13.63
C VAL A 613 24.16 -26.67 12.77
N ASP A 614 23.96 -27.90 13.22
CA ASP A 614 23.04 -28.84 12.59
C ASP A 614 21.59 -28.36 12.73
N GLN A 615 20.74 -28.74 11.78
CA GLN A 615 19.32 -28.39 11.74
C GLN A 615 18.59 -28.70 13.06
N ASP A 616 18.87 -29.85 13.67
CA ASP A 616 18.25 -30.32 14.93
C ASP A 616 18.55 -29.41 16.14
N GLN A 617 19.52 -28.50 16.01
CA GLN A 617 19.91 -27.54 17.04
C GLN A 617 19.18 -26.18 16.91
N LEU A 618 18.44 -25.95 15.81
CA LEU A 618 17.76 -24.68 15.52
C LEU A 618 16.30 -24.64 16.01
N ARG A 619 16.07 -25.15 17.21
CA ARG A 619 14.75 -25.35 17.83
C ARG A 619 13.92 -24.08 17.90
N TRP A 620 14.54 -22.89 17.85
CA TRP A 620 13.83 -21.61 17.83
C TRP A 620 12.82 -21.50 16.68
N LEU A 621 12.99 -22.26 15.60
CA LEU A 621 12.08 -22.24 14.44
C LEU A 621 11.09 -23.42 14.36
N PHE A 622 11.30 -24.54 15.07
CA PHE A 622 10.61 -25.82 14.81
C PHE A 622 9.33 -26.10 15.62
N HIS A 623 8.95 -25.30 16.62
CA HIS A 623 7.92 -25.70 17.60
C HIS A 623 6.79 -24.69 17.84
N TRP A 624 6.32 -23.93 16.84
CA TRP A 624 5.42 -22.79 17.14
C TRP A 624 4.16 -22.59 16.29
N GLU A 625 3.92 -23.35 15.21
CA GLU A 625 2.64 -23.24 14.45
C GLU A 625 1.90 -24.59 14.45
N TYR A 626 0.97 -24.77 15.39
CA TYR A 626 -0.30 -25.41 15.03
C TYR A 626 -1.17 -24.31 14.41
N PRO A 627 -1.63 -24.44 13.16
CA PRO A 627 -2.61 -23.52 12.62
C PRO A 627 -3.89 -23.57 13.47
N ASP A 628 -4.52 -22.42 13.70
CA ASP A 628 -5.90 -22.36 14.19
C ASP A 628 -6.74 -23.37 13.39
N PRO A 629 -7.51 -24.26 14.04
CA PRO A 629 -8.34 -25.21 13.32
C PRO A 629 -9.37 -24.42 12.51
N VAL A 630 -9.22 -24.47 11.19
CA VAL A 630 -10.27 -24.10 10.25
C VAL A 630 -11.51 -24.88 10.67
N GLN A 631 -12.58 -24.17 11.04
CA GLN A 631 -13.89 -24.81 11.20
C GLN A 631 -14.32 -25.33 9.83
N ASP A 632 -14.01 -26.60 9.57
CA ASP A 632 -14.47 -27.36 8.43
C ASP A 632 -16.00 -27.47 8.48
N SER A 633 -16.70 -26.62 7.72
CA SER A 633 -18.05 -26.95 7.28
C SER A 633 -17.94 -27.86 6.07
N SER A 634 -17.98 -29.17 6.34
CA SER A 634 -18.04 -30.22 5.33
C SER A 634 -19.27 -30.07 4.42
N SER A 635 -19.06 -29.95 3.12
CA SER A 635 -19.96 -30.52 2.12
C SER A 635 -19.14 -31.01 0.94
N SER A 636 -19.04 -32.33 0.83
CA SER A 636 -18.53 -33.03 -0.33
C SER A 636 -19.41 -32.73 -1.54
N ASP A 637 -18.84 -32.22 -2.61
CA ASP A 637 -19.19 -32.68 -3.95
C ASP A 637 -18.03 -32.48 -4.91
N GLY A 638 -17.75 -33.52 -5.68
CA GLY A 638 -16.59 -33.60 -6.56
C GLY A 638 -16.71 -32.69 -7.76
N SER A 639 -15.69 -31.87 -7.97
CA SER A 639 -15.32 -31.37 -9.29
C SER A 639 -13.81 -31.21 -9.35
N GLU A 640 -13.17 -32.08 -10.13
CA GLU A 640 -11.78 -31.96 -10.53
C GLU A 640 -11.54 -30.67 -11.32
N GLY A 641 -10.42 -30.01 -11.04
CA GLY A 641 -9.83 -29.01 -11.93
C GLY A 641 -10.04 -27.54 -11.52
N LYS A 642 -9.19 -27.05 -10.61
CA LYS A 642 -8.54 -25.72 -10.67
C LYS A 642 -7.55 -25.60 -9.51
N GLY A 643 -6.28 -25.40 -9.83
CA GLY A 643 -5.20 -25.23 -8.86
C GLY A 643 -5.50 -24.06 -7.94
N SER A 644 -5.72 -24.36 -6.66
CA SER A 644 -5.64 -23.38 -5.60
C SER A 644 -4.18 -23.08 -5.35
N ASP A 645 -3.86 -21.80 -5.39
CA ASP A 645 -2.58 -21.14 -5.16
C ASP A 645 -2.09 -21.35 -3.70
N ARG A 646 -1.81 -22.61 -3.34
CA ARG A 646 -0.94 -22.91 -2.19
C ARG A 646 0.44 -22.53 -2.65
N SER A 647 0.96 -21.42 -2.15
CA SER A 647 2.34 -20.98 -2.38
C SER A 647 3.28 -22.19 -2.30
N ALA A 648 3.79 -22.58 -3.47
CA ALA A 648 4.51 -23.82 -3.68
C ALA A 648 5.92 -23.81 -3.04
N SER A 649 6.30 -22.76 -2.32
CA SER A 649 7.59 -22.62 -1.64
C SER A 649 7.52 -22.91 -0.12
N TRP A 650 6.35 -22.76 0.51
CA TRP A 650 6.22 -22.86 1.98
C TRP A 650 6.03 -24.29 2.49
N TRP A 651 5.39 -25.16 1.70
CA TRP A 651 5.26 -26.57 2.04
C TRP A 651 6.64 -27.24 2.07
N PHE A 652 7.57 -26.88 1.17
CA PHE A 652 8.90 -27.50 1.17
C PHE A 652 9.65 -27.23 2.48
N VAL A 653 9.78 -25.97 2.91
CA VAL A 653 10.49 -25.69 4.16
C VAL A 653 9.72 -26.30 5.34
N ARG A 654 8.38 -26.24 5.38
CA ARG A 654 7.58 -26.84 6.46
C ARG A 654 7.67 -28.38 6.52
N ASP A 655 7.51 -29.05 5.40
CA ASP A 655 7.47 -30.51 5.28
C ASP A 655 8.90 -31.08 5.41
N TRP A 656 9.92 -30.35 4.95
CA TRP A 656 11.34 -30.63 5.26
C TRP A 656 11.68 -30.33 6.74
N MET A 657 11.14 -29.25 7.32
CA MET A 657 11.27 -28.93 8.76
C MET A 657 10.62 -29.99 9.65
N ASN A 658 9.60 -30.71 9.16
CA ASN A 658 8.96 -31.84 9.83
C ASN A 658 9.66 -33.19 9.58
N GLY A 659 10.80 -33.20 8.88
CA GLY A 659 11.59 -34.39 8.59
C GLY A 659 10.98 -35.31 7.52
N GLU A 660 10.05 -34.82 6.70
CA GLU A 660 9.37 -35.60 5.66
C GLU A 660 10.23 -35.77 4.38
N PHE A 661 11.33 -35.01 4.27
CA PHE A 661 12.29 -35.12 3.18
C PHE A 661 13.70 -35.38 3.74
N LYS A 662 14.25 -36.55 3.43
CA LYS A 662 15.66 -36.88 3.61
C LYS A 662 16.30 -36.96 2.23
N GLY A 663 17.09 -35.96 1.87
CA GLY A 663 17.79 -35.90 0.59
C GLY A 663 18.42 -34.55 0.40
#